data_AF-A0A3D0D4W3-F1
#
_entry.id   AF-A0A3D0D4W3-F1
#
_cell.length_a   1.000
_cell.length_b   1.000
_cell.length_c   1.000
_cell.angle_alpha   90.00
_cell.angle_beta   90.00
_cell.angle_gamma   90.00
#
_symmetry.space_group_name_H-M   'P 1'
#
loop_
_entity.id
_entity.type
_entity.pdbx_description
1 polymer ?
#
loop_
_entity_poly.entity_id
_entity_poly.type
_entity_poly.pdbx_seq_one_letter_code
_entity_poly.pdbx_strand_id
1 'polypeptide(L)'
;EARARSQATPLVQAALAHQATRTMQQHLALLADDTLSRVADSVGRVAAGDLQDRAAVITDLDREVIGHERIALPWLREPVQIGQPDLPDVDNFTTLPFWNFPSVTFCIPPNPVLQSLRLHAALNLHKIRTCRNIAGMQRELDLYAAPTDTVSGLPFAVDGRIALPGAGNLRPTMYRYSVLVERAKQIAQLAAQVEASMLSALEKRDAEGYTWLKAQQDLRLSASNVRLNDLRVTEAQAGVDLAQIQRERAQLQEDTYQSWIEAGLNQFENEMIDAYQQGAMARTLAAFFDAGVAMGQAAASAGMTGGGGAMIVAVMAQARYMAQAEAIQQEVRTQVAAVYASFERRKQEWQLQRALAQVDGRLAEQQIRLAEDHVRVVEQERSIAQMQADNARAAVDYLANKFTTVDLYDWMSRTLEQVYAFFLRQATSVARLAETQLAFERQEPVRGDIQDDYWTAPPEGLSSPAQAPDRKGLTGSARLLQDLYQLDQYAFDTAQRKLQITKTISLARLAPAEFQRFRETGLLPFATPMEMFDRDFPGHFMRLIRRVRTSVIALIPPTDGIHATLSAGGISRVVVGPQVFQTVTIRRDPETIALSSPVNASGLFELEPAPAEMYLPFEGHGVETTWEFRLPRPANQFDYHTIADVLVTIDYTALNSFDYRQQVIRQLKPSLQADRAFSFRTDFADAWYDLHNPELLQPDKQMVVSVRVERNDFPPNLDTIRIEQVLLAFARAGGLTEEIPVAHFTLTQAGGQLPVGGSAVTANGAISTRRGNAGSWAGMIGRPPFGVWELSLRTGDPNQDRRIQRWFKEEQIDDVLLVISYAGRTPDWPS
;
A
#
# COMPACT_ATOMS: atom_id res chain seq x y z
N GLU A 1 -74.72 -0.21 7.50
CA GLU A 1 -75.55 0.91 6.99
C GLU A 1 -75.29 1.18 5.50
N ALA A 2 -75.79 0.33 4.60
CA ALA A 2 -75.93 0.65 3.18
C ALA A 2 -77.37 1.09 2.82
N ARG A 3 -78.13 1.57 3.82
CA ARG A 3 -79.54 1.98 3.67
C ARG A 3 -79.95 3.09 4.64
N ALA A 4 -79.07 4.07 4.82
CA ALA A 4 -79.41 5.32 5.52
C ALA A 4 -78.72 6.53 4.85
N ARG A 5 -78.58 6.51 3.52
CA ARG A 5 -78.14 7.64 2.68
C ARG A 5 -79.30 8.54 2.25
N SER A 6 -80.38 8.60 3.01
CA SER A 6 -81.54 9.43 2.69
C SER A 6 -82.10 10.07 3.94
N GLN A 7 -81.43 11.15 4.37
CA GLN A 7 -81.91 12.29 5.16
C GLN A 7 -80.74 12.87 5.97
N ALA A 8 -79.72 13.37 5.26
CA ALA A 8 -78.79 14.34 5.85
C ALA A 8 -79.37 15.73 5.54
N THR A 9 -79.92 16.34 6.59
CA THR A 9 -80.49 17.68 6.66
C THR A 9 -79.57 18.74 6.03
N PRO A 10 -80.09 19.85 5.46
CA PRO A 10 -79.30 20.94 4.85
C PRO A 10 -78.14 21.47 5.71
N LEU A 11 -78.16 21.24 7.03
CA LEU A 11 -77.06 21.51 7.96
C LEU A 11 -75.76 20.71 7.68
N VAL A 12 -75.87 19.47 7.20
CA VAL A 12 -74.68 18.62 6.91
C VAL A 12 -74.03 19.02 5.59
N GLN A 13 -74.82 19.43 4.59
CA GLN A 13 -74.29 20.02 3.35
C GLN A 13 -73.66 21.40 3.61
N ALA A 14 -74.24 22.21 4.49
CA ALA A 14 -73.64 23.49 4.90
C ALA A 14 -72.31 23.29 5.67
N ALA A 15 -72.22 22.27 6.53
CA ALA A 15 -70.98 21.95 7.25
C ALA A 15 -69.88 21.43 6.33
N LEU A 16 -70.21 20.58 5.35
CA LEU A 16 -69.26 20.07 4.36
C LEU A 16 -68.80 21.15 3.37
N ALA A 17 -69.70 22.07 2.98
CA ALA A 17 -69.33 23.25 2.19
C ALA A 17 -68.39 24.17 2.99
N HIS A 18 -68.67 24.44 4.26
CA HIS A 18 -67.77 25.23 5.12
C HIS A 18 -66.40 24.57 5.35
N GLN A 19 -66.34 23.23 5.42
CA GLN A 19 -65.10 22.50 5.56
C GLN A 19 -64.27 22.53 4.28
N ALA A 20 -64.89 22.40 3.10
CA ALA A 20 -64.21 22.56 1.82
C ALA A 20 -63.66 23.99 1.65
N THR A 21 -64.44 25.02 1.99
CA THR A 21 -64.01 26.42 1.94
C THR A 21 -62.88 26.72 2.92
N ARG A 22 -62.89 26.15 4.14
CA ARG A 22 -61.78 26.31 5.11
C ARG A 22 -60.53 25.54 4.70
N THR A 23 -60.66 24.37 4.10
CA THR A 23 -59.52 23.60 3.60
C THR A 23 -58.87 24.30 2.40
N MET A 24 -59.69 24.90 1.51
CA MET A 24 -59.25 25.74 0.41
C MET A 24 -58.58 27.04 0.91
N GLN A 25 -59.15 27.70 1.92
CA GLN A 25 -58.54 28.88 2.57
C GLN A 25 -57.22 28.55 3.28
N GLN A 26 -57.09 27.38 3.91
CA GLN A 26 -55.83 26.91 4.50
C GLN A 26 -54.76 26.59 3.44
N HIS A 27 -55.14 26.01 2.30
CA HIS A 27 -54.22 25.75 1.18
C HIS A 27 -53.81 27.05 0.47
N LEU A 28 -54.70 28.05 0.38
CA LEU A 28 -54.37 29.38 -0.12
C LEU A 28 -53.51 30.20 0.86
N ALA A 29 -53.71 30.05 2.17
CA ALA A 29 -52.85 30.67 3.19
C ALA A 29 -51.42 30.10 3.20
N LEU A 30 -51.26 28.81 2.87
CA LEU A 30 -49.97 28.14 2.65
C LEU A 30 -49.18 28.69 1.45
N LEU A 31 -49.87 29.22 0.42
CA LEU A 31 -49.28 29.86 -0.75
C LEU A 31 -49.04 31.37 -0.57
N ALA A 32 -49.63 31.98 0.46
CA ALA A 32 -49.51 33.40 0.78
C ALA A 32 -48.36 33.71 1.79
N ASP A 33 -47.60 32.71 2.23
CA ASP A 33 -46.42 32.94 3.06
C ASP A 33 -45.32 33.60 2.22
N ASP A 34 -45.08 34.88 2.52
CA ASP A 34 -44.19 35.79 1.80
C ASP A 34 -42.72 35.32 1.82
N THR A 35 -42.36 34.44 2.75
CA THR A 35 -41.03 33.80 2.79
C THR A 35 -40.92 32.61 1.84
N LEU A 36 -41.95 31.78 1.74
CA LEU A 36 -42.02 30.64 0.82
C LEU A 36 -42.13 31.08 -0.63
N SER A 37 -42.90 32.14 -0.90
CA SER A 37 -42.98 32.80 -2.21
C SER A 37 -41.60 33.30 -2.66
N ARG A 38 -40.91 34.10 -1.83
CA ARG A 38 -39.57 34.64 -2.16
C ARG A 38 -38.51 33.56 -2.32
N VAL A 39 -38.56 32.50 -1.51
CA VAL A 39 -37.64 31.37 -1.63
C VAL A 39 -37.93 30.57 -2.89
N ALA A 40 -39.17 30.24 -3.20
CA ALA A 40 -39.54 29.55 -4.43
C ALA A 40 -39.17 30.35 -5.69
N ASP A 41 -39.33 31.67 -5.66
CA ASP A 41 -38.98 32.57 -6.76
C ASP A 41 -37.45 32.75 -6.90
N SER A 42 -36.71 32.67 -5.79
CA SER A 42 -35.24 32.65 -5.80
C SER A 42 -34.70 31.32 -6.32
N VAL A 43 -35.29 30.20 -5.89
CA VAL A 43 -34.90 28.84 -6.29
C VAL A 43 -35.28 28.63 -7.76
N GLY A 44 -36.44 29.11 -8.20
CA GLY A 44 -36.85 29.09 -9.59
C GLY A 44 -35.91 29.87 -10.51
N ARG A 45 -35.47 31.07 -10.10
CA ARG A 45 -34.48 31.85 -10.86
C ARG A 45 -33.11 31.19 -10.92
N VAL A 46 -32.64 30.61 -9.81
CA VAL A 46 -31.33 29.93 -9.77
C VAL A 46 -31.36 28.63 -10.58
N ALA A 47 -32.44 27.85 -10.47
CA ALA A 47 -32.61 26.61 -11.22
C ALA A 47 -32.77 26.87 -12.72
N ALA A 48 -33.50 27.91 -13.13
CA ALA A 48 -33.58 28.32 -14.53
C ALA A 48 -32.23 28.78 -15.07
N GLY A 49 -31.44 29.51 -14.27
CA GLY A 49 -30.08 29.93 -14.61
C GLY A 49 -29.14 28.73 -14.81
N ASP A 50 -29.09 27.79 -13.87
CA ASP A 50 -28.24 26.59 -13.95
C ASP A 50 -28.64 25.68 -15.12
N LEU A 51 -29.94 25.60 -15.43
CA LEU A 51 -30.43 24.84 -16.59
C LEU A 51 -30.01 25.51 -17.91
N GLN A 52 -30.09 26.84 -18.00
CA GLN A 52 -29.64 27.59 -19.17
C GLN A 52 -28.13 27.52 -19.37
N ASP A 53 -27.35 27.59 -18.28
CA ASP A 53 -25.89 27.52 -18.33
C ASP A 53 -25.42 26.11 -18.77
N ARG A 54 -26.11 25.05 -18.31
CA ARG A 54 -25.84 23.68 -18.79
C ARG A 54 -26.31 23.45 -20.23
N ALA A 55 -27.44 24.01 -20.62
CA ALA A 55 -27.95 23.90 -21.99
C ALA A 55 -27.02 24.62 -22.98
N ALA A 56 -26.46 25.78 -22.62
CA ALA A 56 -25.49 26.51 -23.42
C ALA A 56 -24.19 25.71 -23.61
N VAL A 57 -23.66 25.07 -22.56
CA VAL A 57 -22.46 24.22 -22.64
C VAL A 57 -22.66 22.98 -23.52
N ILE A 58 -23.87 22.43 -23.56
CA ILE A 58 -24.18 21.22 -24.36
C ILE A 58 -24.46 21.57 -25.82
N THR A 59 -25.04 22.75 -26.10
CA THR A 59 -25.50 23.13 -27.44
C THR A 59 -24.60 24.13 -28.17
N ASP A 60 -23.59 24.67 -27.49
CA ASP A 60 -22.63 25.68 -28.00
C ASP A 60 -23.32 26.98 -28.50
N LEU A 61 -24.53 27.26 -28.00
CA LEU A 61 -25.34 28.45 -28.31
C LEU A 61 -25.27 29.47 -27.17
N ASP A 62 -25.16 30.75 -27.53
CA ASP A 62 -25.01 31.85 -26.59
C ASP A 62 -26.27 32.08 -25.73
N ARG A 63 -26.09 32.48 -24.47
CA ARG A 63 -27.16 32.52 -23.44
C ARG A 63 -28.39 33.36 -23.84
N GLU A 64 -28.18 34.40 -24.63
CA GLU A 64 -29.24 35.29 -25.11
C GLU A 64 -30.18 34.64 -26.13
N VAL A 65 -29.68 33.67 -26.92
CA VAL A 65 -30.46 32.97 -27.97
C VAL A 65 -31.44 31.98 -27.33
N ILE A 66 -31.04 31.33 -26.24
CA ILE A 66 -31.86 30.37 -25.48
C ILE A 66 -33.00 31.08 -24.72
N GLY A 67 -32.90 32.41 -24.53
CA GLY A 67 -33.86 33.20 -23.77
C GLY A 67 -35.14 33.63 -24.51
N HIS A 68 -35.31 33.34 -25.80
CA HIS A 68 -36.41 33.92 -26.61
C HIS A 68 -37.56 33.00 -27.02
N GLU A 69 -37.53 31.70 -26.71
CA GLU A 69 -38.71 30.83 -26.88
C GLU A 69 -39.32 30.37 -25.54
N ARG A 70 -40.25 31.21 -25.09
CA ARG A 70 -41.43 30.93 -24.25
C ARG A 70 -41.56 29.51 -23.68
N ILE A 71 -41.00 29.28 -22.50
CA ILE A 71 -41.62 28.43 -21.46
C ILE A 71 -42.18 29.36 -20.39
N ALA A 72 -43.27 30.05 -20.74
CA ALA A 72 -44.02 30.87 -19.80
C ALA A 72 -45.14 30.02 -19.20
N LEU A 73 -45.10 29.75 -17.90
CA LEU A 73 -46.23 29.24 -17.11
C LEU A 73 -46.98 30.43 -16.51
N PRO A 74 -48.07 30.93 -17.13
CA PRO A 74 -48.63 32.25 -16.81
C PRO A 74 -49.41 32.30 -15.49
N TRP A 75 -49.76 31.17 -14.90
CA TRP A 75 -50.56 31.06 -13.67
C TRP A 75 -49.77 31.33 -12.38
N LEU A 76 -48.43 31.49 -12.47
CA LEU A 76 -47.56 31.75 -11.32
C LEU A 76 -47.31 33.25 -11.04
N ARG A 77 -47.87 34.17 -11.83
CA ARG A 77 -47.58 35.61 -11.74
C ARG A 77 -48.74 36.52 -11.34
N GLU A 78 -49.94 36.00 -11.05
CA GLU A 78 -51.02 36.83 -10.52
C GLU A 78 -51.26 36.54 -9.02
N PRO A 79 -51.08 37.53 -8.13
CA PRO A 79 -51.48 37.38 -6.74
C PRO A 79 -53.01 37.37 -6.64
N VAL A 80 -53.57 36.29 -6.11
CA VAL A 80 -55.01 36.18 -5.82
C VAL A 80 -55.35 37.13 -4.67
N GLN A 81 -56.09 38.21 -4.94
CA GLN A 81 -56.67 39.06 -3.89
C GLN A 81 -57.95 38.41 -3.35
N ILE A 82 -57.95 38.05 -2.06
CA ILE A 82 -59.16 37.63 -1.34
C ILE A 82 -59.42 38.65 -0.25
N GLY A 83 -60.56 39.34 -0.35
CA GLY A 83 -61.05 40.29 0.64
C GLY A 83 -61.33 39.64 1.99
N GLN A 84 -61.18 40.45 3.04
CA GLN A 84 -61.35 40.12 4.45
C GLN A 84 -62.75 39.55 4.75
N PRO A 85 -62.88 38.34 5.32
CA PRO A 85 -64.17 37.88 5.85
C PRO A 85 -64.31 38.33 7.30
N ASP A 86 -65.35 39.11 7.59
CA ASP A 86 -65.83 39.37 8.95
C ASP A 86 -66.15 38.04 9.65
N LEU A 87 -65.56 37.80 10.82
CA LEU A 87 -65.98 36.74 11.74
C LEU A 87 -66.44 37.37 13.06
N PRO A 88 -67.59 36.91 13.61
CA PRO A 88 -68.25 37.53 14.74
C PRO A 88 -67.48 37.33 16.05
N ASP A 89 -67.67 38.29 16.95
CA ASP A 89 -67.18 38.35 18.32
C ASP A 89 -67.62 37.11 19.13
N VAL A 90 -66.66 36.42 19.76
CA VAL A 90 -66.91 35.15 20.49
C VAL A 90 -66.67 35.34 21.99
N ASP A 91 -67.26 36.38 22.56
CA ASP A 91 -67.31 36.59 24.02
C ASP A 91 -68.49 35.89 24.72
N ASN A 92 -69.25 35.01 24.03
CA ASN A 92 -70.41 34.32 24.61
C ASN A 92 -70.51 32.82 24.24
N PHE A 93 -69.60 31.99 24.76
CA PHE A 93 -69.81 30.54 24.88
C PHE A 93 -69.63 30.04 26.33
N THR A 94 -70.04 30.85 27.31
CA THR A 94 -70.42 30.33 28.63
C THR A 94 -71.83 29.77 28.57
N THR A 95 -72.02 28.59 29.17
CA THR A 95 -73.27 27.87 29.49
C THR A 95 -73.86 26.91 28.46
N LEU A 96 -73.28 25.71 28.33
CA LEU A 96 -74.02 24.46 28.16
C LEU A 96 -73.33 23.34 28.98
N PRO A 97 -74.01 22.70 29.95
CA PRO A 97 -73.34 21.92 31.00
C PRO A 97 -73.25 20.41 30.72
N PHE A 98 -72.85 19.95 29.53
CA PHE A 98 -72.72 18.49 29.30
C PHE A 98 -71.63 17.98 28.34
N TRP A 99 -70.72 18.80 27.81
CA TRP A 99 -69.58 18.31 27.02
C TRP A 99 -68.29 19.04 27.41
N ASN A 100 -67.44 18.36 28.20
CA ASN A 100 -66.04 18.76 28.39
C ASN A 100 -65.32 18.61 27.04
N PHE A 101 -65.00 19.72 26.39
CA PHE A 101 -63.93 19.73 25.39
C PHE A 101 -62.63 19.34 26.10
N PRO A 102 -61.84 18.39 25.59
CA PRO A 102 -60.59 18.00 26.24
C PRO A 102 -59.66 19.22 26.32
N SER A 103 -59.25 19.53 27.55
CA SER A 103 -58.16 20.43 27.87
C SER A 103 -56.93 20.13 27.00
N VAL A 104 -56.25 21.18 26.54
CA VAL A 104 -55.02 21.10 25.73
C VAL A 104 -53.83 20.64 26.59
N THR A 105 -53.90 19.42 27.13
CA THR A 105 -52.89 18.84 28.04
C THR A 105 -51.76 18.14 27.28
N PHE A 106 -51.84 18.04 25.94
CA PHE A 106 -50.81 17.47 25.09
C PHE A 106 -50.37 18.49 24.02
N CYS A 107 -49.05 18.68 23.87
CA CYS A 107 -48.49 19.44 22.75
C CYS A 107 -48.91 18.79 21.43
N ILE A 108 -49.33 19.60 20.44
CA ILE A 108 -49.60 19.12 19.08
C ILE A 108 -48.27 18.57 18.54
N PRO A 109 -48.16 17.26 18.25
CA PRO A 109 -46.92 16.70 17.74
C PRO A 109 -46.64 17.29 16.34
N PRO A 110 -45.42 17.75 16.06
CA PRO A 110 -45.06 18.23 14.73
C PRO A 110 -45.25 17.10 13.72
N ASN A 111 -45.62 17.46 12.50
CA ASN A 111 -45.91 16.49 11.44
C ASN A 111 -44.68 15.58 11.20
N PRO A 112 -44.78 14.26 11.43
CA PRO A 112 -43.65 13.34 11.34
C PRO A 112 -43.07 13.24 9.93
N VAL A 113 -43.85 13.58 8.89
CA VAL A 113 -43.40 13.61 7.49
C VAL A 113 -42.46 14.78 7.23
N LEU A 114 -42.75 15.96 7.79
CA LEU A 114 -41.84 17.11 7.69
C LEU A 114 -40.55 16.88 8.46
N GLN A 115 -40.66 16.22 9.62
CA GLN A 115 -39.49 15.84 10.40
C GLN A 115 -38.60 14.83 9.67
N SER A 116 -39.19 13.82 9.01
CA SER A 116 -38.43 12.82 8.25
C SER A 116 -37.75 13.42 7.01
N LEU A 117 -38.41 14.32 6.28
CA LEU A 117 -37.82 15.03 5.15
C LEU A 117 -36.65 15.93 5.58
N ARG A 118 -36.80 16.65 6.69
CA ARG A 118 -35.72 17.47 7.26
C ARG A 118 -34.53 16.61 7.69
N LEU A 119 -34.81 15.45 8.31
CA LEU A 119 -33.76 14.51 8.73
C LEU A 119 -33.05 13.93 7.51
N HIS A 120 -33.78 13.57 6.45
CA HIS A 120 -33.22 13.06 5.21
C HIS A 120 -32.29 14.08 4.53
N ALA A 121 -32.72 15.35 4.45
CA ALA A 121 -31.89 16.42 3.93
C ALA A 121 -30.61 16.65 4.77
N ALA A 122 -30.73 16.68 6.09
CA ALA A 122 -29.59 16.83 7.00
C ALA A 122 -28.59 15.68 6.87
N LEU A 123 -29.07 14.44 6.72
CA LEU A 123 -28.26 13.24 6.61
C LEU A 123 -27.50 13.19 5.28
N ASN A 124 -28.14 13.59 4.18
CA ASN A 124 -27.47 13.72 2.88
C ASN A 124 -26.44 14.87 2.88
N LEU A 125 -26.75 16.00 3.50
CA LEU A 125 -25.80 17.11 3.64
C LEU A 125 -24.58 16.71 4.49
N HIS A 126 -24.78 15.94 5.55
CA HIS A 126 -23.70 15.41 6.37
C HIS A 126 -22.81 14.42 5.60
N LYS A 127 -23.41 13.53 4.78
CA LYS A 127 -22.66 12.63 3.88
C LYS A 127 -21.79 13.40 2.90
N ILE A 128 -22.32 14.47 2.29
CA ILE A 128 -21.56 15.34 1.38
C ILE A 128 -20.39 16.02 2.12
N ARG A 129 -20.63 16.56 3.32
CA ARG A 129 -19.61 17.24 4.14
C ARG A 129 -18.51 16.32 4.68
N THR A 130 -18.77 15.01 4.76
CA THR A 130 -17.81 14.01 5.28
C THR A 130 -17.28 13.08 4.20
N CYS A 131 -17.45 13.45 2.92
CA CYS A 131 -16.97 12.69 1.75
C CYS A 131 -17.47 11.24 1.72
N ARG A 132 -18.73 11.02 2.13
CA ARG A 132 -19.39 9.71 2.12
C ARG A 132 -20.35 9.58 0.94
N ASN A 133 -20.48 8.38 0.40
CA ASN A 133 -21.48 8.08 -0.63
C ASN A 133 -22.92 8.02 -0.04
N ILE A 134 -23.92 7.82 -0.89
CA ILE A 134 -25.33 7.77 -0.47
C ILE A 134 -25.63 6.63 0.52
N ALA A 135 -24.82 5.57 0.53
CA ALA A 135 -24.90 4.46 1.48
C ALA A 135 -24.17 4.74 2.81
N GLY A 136 -23.49 5.88 2.96
CA GLY A 136 -22.79 6.28 4.19
C GLY A 136 -21.35 5.76 4.32
N MET A 137 -20.81 5.13 3.26
CA MET A 137 -19.42 4.68 3.21
C MET A 137 -18.52 5.83 2.79
N GLN A 138 -17.39 6.01 3.48
CA GLN A 138 -16.40 7.02 3.16
C GLN A 138 -15.75 6.68 1.83
N ARG A 139 -15.69 7.63 0.88
CA ARG A 139 -14.92 7.44 -0.34
C ARG A 139 -13.44 7.60 0.00
N GLU A 140 -12.69 6.51 -0.11
CA GLU A 140 -11.24 6.59 -0.24
C GLU A 140 -10.95 7.06 -1.67
N LEU A 141 -10.32 8.22 -1.80
CA LEU A 141 -9.65 8.64 -3.04
C LEU A 141 -8.19 8.23 -2.88
N ASP A 142 -7.66 7.44 -3.82
CA ASP A 142 -6.23 7.16 -3.90
C ASP A 142 -5.47 8.49 -3.91
N LEU A 143 -4.56 8.68 -2.97
CA LEU A 143 -3.80 9.93 -2.78
C LEU A 143 -2.93 10.31 -4.00
N TYR A 144 -2.77 9.41 -4.97
CA TYR A 144 -2.01 9.65 -6.21
C TYR A 144 -2.65 8.90 -7.40
N ALA A 145 -3.78 9.38 -7.91
CA ALA A 145 -4.21 9.01 -9.25
C ALA A 145 -3.26 9.67 -10.27
N ALA A 146 -2.72 8.88 -11.20
CA ALA A 146 -1.94 9.41 -12.31
C ALA A 146 -2.75 10.48 -13.05
N PRO A 147 -2.13 11.60 -13.51
CA PRO A 147 -2.85 12.64 -14.22
C PRO A 147 -3.50 12.04 -15.46
N THR A 148 -4.81 11.90 -15.42
CA THR A 148 -5.63 11.45 -16.53
C THR A 148 -5.99 12.64 -17.42
N ASP A 149 -5.97 12.35 -18.72
CA ASP A 149 -6.68 13.08 -19.76
C ASP A 149 -7.96 13.79 -19.28
N THR A 150 -8.04 15.11 -19.11
CA THR A 150 -9.32 15.78 -18.74
C THR A 150 -10.40 15.62 -19.82
N VAL A 151 -10.00 15.26 -21.05
CA VAL A 151 -10.91 15.01 -22.18
C VAL A 151 -11.29 13.53 -22.31
N SER A 152 -10.38 12.60 -21.99
CA SER A 152 -10.52 11.17 -22.32
C SER A 152 -10.60 10.20 -21.13
N GLY A 153 -10.17 10.62 -19.93
CA GLY A 153 -10.15 9.77 -18.74
C GLY A 153 -9.13 8.62 -18.78
N LEU A 154 -8.24 8.58 -19.78
CA LEU A 154 -7.20 7.56 -19.91
C LEU A 154 -5.84 8.07 -19.39
N PRO A 155 -4.99 7.17 -18.85
CA PRO A 155 -3.66 7.55 -18.37
C PRO A 155 -2.75 7.93 -19.54
N PHE A 156 -1.95 8.99 -19.36
CA PHE A 156 -1.00 9.49 -20.37
C PHE A 156 0.03 8.40 -20.73
N ALA A 157 0.12 8.04 -22.01
CA ALA A 157 1.17 7.17 -22.53
C ALA A 157 2.24 8.03 -23.22
N VAL A 158 3.49 7.87 -22.82
CA VAL A 158 4.66 8.36 -23.57
C VAL A 158 5.32 7.11 -24.15
N ASP A 159 5.48 7.05 -25.47
CA ASP A 159 6.09 5.92 -26.19
C ASP A 159 5.45 4.54 -25.91
N GLY A 160 4.12 4.46 -25.91
CA GLY A 160 3.40 3.17 -25.85
C GLY A 160 3.46 2.45 -24.49
N ARG A 161 3.99 3.10 -23.44
CA ARG A 161 3.90 2.64 -22.04
C ARG A 161 3.16 3.66 -21.20
N ILE A 162 2.32 3.18 -20.29
CA ILE A 162 1.68 4.01 -19.26
C ILE A 162 2.79 4.52 -18.34
N ALA A 163 3.02 5.84 -18.35
CA ALA A 163 3.96 6.47 -17.43
C ALA A 163 3.28 6.59 -16.06
N LEU A 164 3.51 5.59 -15.20
CA LEU A 164 3.10 5.65 -13.80
C LEU A 164 3.90 6.76 -13.09
N PRO A 165 3.26 7.77 -12.48
CA PRO A 165 3.97 8.73 -11.65
C PRO A 165 4.48 8.00 -10.41
N GLY A 166 5.80 7.86 -10.30
CA GLY A 166 6.44 7.10 -9.22
C GLY A 166 7.37 5.99 -9.72
N ALA A 167 7.24 5.55 -10.99
CA ALA A 167 8.31 4.84 -11.67
C ALA A 167 9.42 5.84 -12.00
N GLY A 168 10.20 6.21 -10.97
CA GLY A 168 11.44 6.91 -11.22
C GLY A 168 12.23 6.08 -12.22
N ASN A 169 12.52 6.63 -13.40
CA ASN A 169 13.58 6.09 -14.23
C ASN A 169 14.85 6.18 -13.39
N LEU A 170 15.12 5.10 -12.63
CA LEU A 170 16.26 4.99 -11.76
C LEU A 170 17.48 5.22 -12.65
N ARG A 171 18.13 6.37 -12.46
CA ARG A 171 19.26 6.76 -13.27
C ARG A 171 20.37 5.72 -13.07
N PRO A 172 21.09 5.34 -14.14
CA PRO A 172 22.24 4.45 -14.03
C PRO A 172 23.22 4.99 -12.98
N THR A 173 23.70 4.10 -12.12
CA THR A 173 24.62 4.44 -11.03
C THR A 173 26.06 4.50 -11.53
N MET A 174 26.98 4.98 -10.70
CA MET A 174 28.42 4.90 -10.97
C MET A 174 28.98 3.48 -10.73
N TYR A 175 28.21 2.57 -10.13
CA TYR A 175 28.63 1.19 -9.90
C TYR A 175 28.26 0.30 -11.09
N ARG A 176 29.09 -0.70 -11.35
CA ARG A 176 28.81 -1.72 -12.38
C ARG A 176 27.70 -2.65 -11.94
N TYR A 177 27.03 -3.25 -12.94
CA TYR A 177 26.00 -4.26 -12.72
C TYR A 177 26.47 -5.38 -11.77
N SER A 178 27.68 -5.90 -11.97
CA SER A 178 28.23 -7.02 -11.19
C SER A 178 28.31 -6.73 -9.69
N VAL A 179 28.55 -5.48 -9.29
CA VAL A 179 28.57 -5.10 -7.86
C VAL A 179 27.17 -5.00 -7.30
N LEU A 180 26.26 -4.38 -8.06
CA LEU A 180 24.89 -4.17 -7.62
C LEU A 180 24.14 -5.49 -7.47
N VAL A 181 24.32 -6.44 -8.40
CA VAL A 181 23.67 -7.75 -8.33
C VAL A 181 24.21 -8.57 -7.16
N GLU A 182 25.53 -8.57 -6.92
CA GLU A 182 26.11 -9.27 -5.78
C GLU A 182 25.67 -8.64 -4.45
N ARG A 183 25.60 -7.31 -4.39
CA ARG A 183 25.07 -6.61 -3.21
C ARG A 183 23.59 -6.92 -2.98
N ALA A 184 22.78 -6.95 -4.04
CA ALA A 184 21.36 -7.32 -3.95
C ALA A 184 21.19 -8.76 -3.45
N LYS A 185 21.95 -9.72 -3.99
CA LYS A 185 21.98 -11.13 -3.55
C LYS A 185 22.34 -11.24 -2.07
N GLN A 186 23.37 -10.54 -1.61
CA GLN A 186 23.76 -10.53 -0.19
C GLN A 186 22.61 -10.04 0.71
N ILE A 187 22.01 -8.88 0.39
CA ILE A 187 20.92 -8.31 1.20
C ILE A 187 19.68 -9.21 1.16
N ALA A 188 19.38 -9.82 0.01
CA ALA A 188 18.28 -10.77 -0.13
C ALA A 188 18.50 -12.05 0.70
N GLN A 189 19.74 -12.55 0.81
CA GLN A 189 20.08 -13.67 1.70
C GLN A 189 19.92 -13.31 3.19
N LEU A 190 20.32 -12.09 3.58
CA LEU A 190 20.05 -11.56 4.92
C LEU A 190 18.53 -11.49 5.18
N ALA A 191 17.75 -11.01 4.21
CA ALA A 191 16.29 -11.00 4.30
C ALA A 191 15.71 -12.41 4.47
N ALA A 192 16.22 -13.40 3.72
CA ALA A 192 15.81 -14.80 3.84
C ALA A 192 16.11 -15.40 5.22
N GLN A 193 17.26 -15.06 5.82
CA GLN A 193 17.59 -15.49 7.18
C GLN A 193 16.63 -14.90 8.22
N VAL A 194 16.31 -13.61 8.11
CA VAL A 194 15.34 -12.95 8.98
C VAL A 194 13.94 -13.52 8.78
N GLU A 195 13.54 -13.77 7.53
CA GLU A 195 12.26 -14.40 7.19
C GLU A 195 12.09 -15.76 7.87
N ALA A 196 13.10 -16.64 7.79
CA ALA A 196 13.06 -17.93 8.47
C ALA A 196 12.95 -17.80 10.00
N SER A 197 13.64 -16.83 10.60
CA SER A 197 13.54 -16.55 12.03
C SER A 197 12.16 -15.99 12.42
N MET A 198 11.56 -15.17 11.57
CA MET A 198 10.23 -14.60 11.74
C MET A 198 9.17 -15.70 11.67
N LEU A 199 9.26 -16.59 10.67
CA LEU A 199 8.36 -17.74 10.54
C LEU A 199 8.43 -18.62 11.79
N SER A 200 9.63 -18.93 12.27
CA SER A 200 9.79 -19.70 13.52
C SER A 200 9.18 -18.99 14.74
N ALA A 201 9.29 -17.66 14.83
CA ALA A 201 8.67 -16.89 15.92
C ALA A 201 7.14 -16.91 15.83
N LEU A 202 6.56 -16.80 14.62
CA LEU A 202 5.12 -16.90 14.39
C LEU A 202 4.59 -18.29 14.78
N GLU A 203 5.25 -19.36 14.34
CA GLU A 203 4.87 -20.74 14.70
C GLU A 203 4.91 -20.96 16.21
N LYS A 204 5.95 -20.47 16.89
CA LYS A 204 6.07 -20.57 18.36
C LYS A 204 5.01 -19.75 19.08
N ARG A 205 4.68 -18.55 18.59
CA ARG A 205 3.59 -17.72 19.13
C ARG A 205 2.27 -18.48 19.09
N ASP A 206 1.95 -19.08 17.95
CA ASP A 206 0.69 -19.78 17.75
C ASP A 206 0.62 -21.08 18.57
N ALA A 207 1.74 -21.80 18.68
CA ALA A 207 1.86 -22.99 19.52
C ALA A 207 1.69 -22.67 21.03
N GLU A 208 2.30 -21.59 21.50
CA GLU A 208 2.16 -21.13 22.89
C GLU A 208 0.74 -20.59 23.16
N GLY A 209 0.15 -19.87 22.20
CA GLY A 209 -1.23 -19.41 22.28
C GLY A 209 -2.22 -20.58 22.41
N TYR A 210 -2.03 -21.63 21.62
CA TYR A 210 -2.84 -22.85 21.71
C TYR A 210 -2.63 -23.57 23.06
N THR A 211 -1.38 -23.68 23.52
CA THR A 211 -1.06 -24.32 24.80
C THR A 211 -1.70 -23.59 25.98
N TRP A 212 -1.65 -22.26 25.98
CA TRP A 212 -2.30 -21.43 27.00
C TRP A 212 -3.82 -21.53 26.95
N LEU A 213 -4.42 -21.49 25.75
CA LEU A 213 -5.88 -21.68 25.57
C LEU A 213 -6.34 -23.02 26.12
N LYS A 214 -5.61 -24.11 25.79
CA LYS A 214 -5.90 -25.44 26.29
C LYS A 214 -5.81 -25.51 27.81
N ALA A 215 -4.75 -24.96 28.41
CA ALA A 215 -4.60 -24.94 29.87
C ALA A 215 -5.75 -24.18 30.57
N GLN A 216 -6.25 -23.09 29.98
CA GLN A 216 -7.43 -22.40 30.50
C GLN A 216 -8.70 -23.25 30.42
N GLN A 217 -8.90 -23.98 29.32
CA GLN A 217 -10.03 -24.89 29.16
C GLN A 217 -9.97 -26.03 30.19
N ASP A 218 -8.78 -26.62 30.38
CA ASP A 218 -8.55 -27.69 31.36
C ASP A 218 -8.81 -27.22 32.80
N LEU A 219 -8.42 -25.98 33.15
CA LEU A 219 -8.73 -25.38 34.45
C LEU A 219 -10.25 -25.18 34.64
N ARG A 220 -10.96 -24.67 33.61
CA ARG A 220 -12.42 -24.51 33.67
C ARG A 220 -13.13 -25.85 33.82
N LEU A 221 -12.67 -26.88 33.11
CA LEU A 221 -13.19 -28.23 33.20
C LEU A 221 -12.96 -28.81 34.61
N SER A 222 -11.75 -28.67 35.14
CA SER A 222 -11.40 -29.15 36.49
C SER A 222 -12.23 -28.45 37.58
N ALA A 223 -12.42 -27.13 37.49
CA ALA A 223 -13.29 -26.39 38.41
C ALA A 223 -14.76 -26.85 38.33
N SER A 224 -15.23 -27.23 37.14
CA SER A 224 -16.58 -27.78 36.95
C SER A 224 -16.71 -29.18 37.56
N ASN A 225 -15.66 -30.01 37.46
CA ASN A 225 -15.60 -31.31 38.14
C ASN A 225 -15.60 -31.18 39.66
N VAL A 226 -14.94 -30.18 40.24
CA VAL A 226 -15.03 -29.91 41.68
C VAL A 226 -16.49 -29.62 42.07
N ARG A 227 -17.16 -28.74 41.33
CA ARG A 227 -18.58 -28.41 41.57
C ARG A 227 -19.51 -29.61 41.41
N LEU A 228 -19.24 -30.49 40.45
CA LEU A 228 -19.98 -31.74 40.29
C LEU A 228 -19.82 -32.63 41.54
N ASN A 229 -18.60 -32.76 42.05
CA ASN A 229 -18.35 -33.56 43.25
C ASN A 229 -18.93 -32.91 44.51
N ASP A 230 -18.96 -31.57 44.63
CA ASP A 230 -19.69 -30.87 45.71
C ASP A 230 -21.18 -31.28 45.74
N LEU A 231 -21.81 -31.34 44.56
CA LEU A 231 -23.21 -31.78 44.43
C LEU A 231 -23.37 -33.26 44.79
N ARG A 232 -22.44 -34.13 44.39
CA ARG A 232 -22.46 -35.56 44.76
C ARG A 232 -22.27 -35.77 46.26
N VAL A 233 -21.47 -34.95 46.95
CA VAL A 233 -21.38 -34.99 48.42
C VAL A 233 -22.72 -34.62 49.04
N THR A 234 -23.38 -33.57 48.52
CA THR A 234 -24.70 -33.14 49.00
C THR A 234 -25.76 -34.23 48.77
N GLU A 235 -25.74 -34.88 47.61
CA GLU A 235 -26.60 -36.02 47.28
C GLU A 235 -26.34 -37.21 48.21
N ALA A 236 -25.07 -37.57 48.44
CA ALA A 236 -24.70 -38.67 49.34
C ALA A 236 -25.15 -38.39 50.79
N GLN A 237 -25.02 -37.15 51.26
CA GLN A 237 -25.50 -36.75 52.58
C GLN A 237 -27.02 -36.88 52.71
N ALA A 238 -27.78 -36.50 51.68
CA ALA A 238 -29.23 -36.72 51.66
C ALA A 238 -29.59 -38.22 51.68
N GLY A 239 -28.71 -39.09 51.15
CA GLY A 239 -28.82 -40.55 51.29
C GLY A 239 -28.68 -41.04 52.74
N VAL A 240 -27.81 -40.41 53.54
CA VAL A 240 -27.69 -40.69 54.98
C VAL A 240 -28.96 -40.27 55.72
N ASP A 241 -29.46 -39.05 55.44
CA ASP A 241 -30.69 -38.54 56.06
C ASP A 241 -31.89 -39.45 55.75
N LEU A 242 -32.00 -39.93 54.50
CA LEU A 242 -33.03 -40.90 54.11
C LEU A 242 -32.92 -42.21 54.92
N ALA A 243 -31.72 -42.74 55.11
CA ALA A 243 -31.49 -43.96 55.89
C ALA A 243 -31.79 -43.74 57.39
N GLN A 244 -31.51 -42.55 57.93
CA GLN A 244 -31.89 -42.18 59.30
C GLN A 244 -33.40 -42.13 59.50
N ILE A 245 -34.15 -41.51 58.57
CA ILE A 245 -35.61 -41.49 58.62
C ILE A 245 -36.19 -42.92 58.57
N GLN A 246 -35.58 -43.83 57.78
CA GLN A 246 -35.99 -45.23 57.76
C GLN A 246 -35.76 -45.94 59.10
N ARG A 247 -34.65 -45.65 59.78
CA ARG A 247 -34.37 -46.14 61.13
C ARG A 247 -35.39 -45.59 62.15
N GLU A 248 -35.66 -44.30 62.13
CA GLU A 248 -36.67 -43.67 63.00
C GLU A 248 -38.05 -44.29 62.80
N ARG A 249 -38.43 -44.57 61.55
CA ARG A 249 -39.69 -45.28 61.24
C ARG A 249 -39.73 -46.67 61.86
N ALA A 250 -38.66 -47.45 61.73
CA ALA A 250 -38.57 -48.80 62.29
C ALA A 250 -38.60 -48.79 63.82
N GLN A 251 -37.90 -47.84 64.46
CA GLN A 251 -37.92 -47.63 65.91
C GLN A 251 -39.31 -47.24 66.41
N LEU A 252 -39.95 -46.28 65.75
CA LEU A 252 -41.32 -45.87 66.10
C LEU A 252 -42.30 -47.04 66.02
N GLN A 253 -42.18 -47.90 64.99
CA GLN A 253 -42.98 -49.12 64.87
C GLN A 253 -42.68 -50.10 66.01
N GLU A 254 -41.41 -50.37 66.29
CA GLU A 254 -40.99 -51.25 67.40
C GLU A 254 -41.55 -50.77 68.74
N ASP A 255 -41.36 -49.49 69.08
CA ASP A 255 -41.82 -48.86 70.32
C ASP A 255 -43.35 -48.91 70.44
N THR A 256 -44.05 -48.63 69.33
CA THR A 256 -45.52 -48.66 69.29
C THR A 256 -46.03 -50.08 69.55
N TYR A 257 -45.53 -51.09 68.83
CA TYR A 257 -45.95 -52.47 69.04
C TYR A 257 -45.54 -53.00 70.42
N GLN A 258 -44.38 -52.59 70.94
CA GLN A 258 -43.96 -52.91 72.30
C GLN A 258 -44.94 -52.35 73.32
N SER A 259 -45.32 -51.07 73.19
CA SER A 259 -46.28 -50.43 74.09
C SER A 259 -47.65 -51.10 74.05
N TRP A 260 -48.13 -51.54 72.87
CA TRP A 260 -49.40 -52.25 72.72
C TRP A 260 -49.35 -53.66 73.32
N ILE A 261 -48.21 -54.35 73.23
CA ILE A 261 -48.03 -55.66 73.86
C ILE A 261 -47.99 -55.53 75.40
N GLU A 262 -47.35 -54.48 75.93
CA GLU A 262 -47.22 -54.23 77.37
C GLU A 262 -48.53 -53.72 78.00
N ALA A 263 -49.28 -52.85 77.31
CA ALA A 263 -50.54 -52.29 77.80
C ALA A 263 -51.64 -53.34 77.98
N GLY A 264 -51.56 -54.49 77.28
CA GLY A 264 -52.53 -55.57 77.41
C GLY A 264 -53.92 -55.21 76.85
N LEU A 265 -54.98 -55.75 77.46
CA LEU A 265 -56.37 -55.48 77.06
C LEU A 265 -56.73 -54.02 77.39
N ASN A 266 -57.30 -53.30 76.43
CA ASN A 266 -57.72 -51.93 76.67
C ASN A 266 -58.98 -51.87 77.57
N GLN A 267 -59.30 -50.69 78.12
CA GLN A 267 -60.42 -50.54 79.04
C GLN A 267 -61.76 -51.01 78.45
N PHE A 268 -62.04 -50.65 77.19
CA PHE A 268 -63.27 -51.05 76.50
C PHE A 268 -63.32 -52.54 76.16
N GLU A 269 -62.18 -53.19 75.95
CA GLU A 269 -62.07 -54.63 75.73
C GLU A 269 -62.31 -55.41 77.01
N ASN A 270 -61.80 -54.92 78.15
CA ASN A 270 -62.12 -55.48 79.47
C ASN A 270 -63.61 -55.30 79.80
N GLU A 271 -64.18 -54.12 79.55
CA GLU A 271 -65.61 -53.85 79.71
C GLU A 271 -66.47 -54.69 78.75
N MET A 272 -66.01 -54.95 77.52
CA MET A 272 -66.70 -55.82 76.56
C MET A 272 -66.70 -57.28 77.04
N ILE A 273 -65.56 -57.80 77.52
CA ILE A 273 -65.47 -59.14 78.12
C ILE A 273 -66.42 -59.24 79.32
N ASP A 274 -66.45 -58.22 80.17
CA ASP A 274 -67.33 -58.15 81.34
C ASP A 274 -68.82 -58.06 80.92
N ALA A 275 -69.16 -57.27 79.90
CA ALA A 275 -70.50 -57.18 79.35
C ALA A 275 -70.97 -58.49 78.70
N TYR A 276 -70.10 -59.26 78.03
CA TYR A 276 -70.43 -60.60 77.53
C TYR A 276 -70.73 -61.58 78.69
N GLN A 277 -70.03 -61.47 79.82
CA GLN A 277 -70.30 -62.27 81.02
C GLN A 277 -71.58 -61.85 81.73
N GLN A 278 -71.86 -60.54 81.85
CA GLN A 278 -73.07 -59.99 82.47
C GLN A 278 -74.33 -60.21 81.60
N GLY A 279 -74.20 -60.13 80.27
CA GLY A 279 -75.27 -60.45 79.32
C GLY A 279 -75.71 -61.92 79.35
N ALA A 280 -74.81 -62.83 79.74
CA ALA A 280 -75.14 -64.24 79.99
C ALA A 280 -76.04 -64.43 81.21
N MET A 281 -75.79 -63.67 82.28
CA MET A 281 -76.66 -63.64 83.48
C MET A 281 -78.05 -63.08 83.13
N ALA A 282 -78.13 -62.02 82.33
CA ALA A 282 -79.41 -61.46 81.90
C ALA A 282 -80.21 -62.40 80.99
N ARG A 283 -79.56 -63.10 80.04
CA ARG A 283 -80.22 -64.08 79.15
C ARG A 283 -80.70 -65.34 79.90
N THR A 284 -79.98 -65.79 80.93
CA THR A 284 -80.43 -66.91 81.80
C THR A 284 -81.58 -66.50 82.72
N LEU A 285 -81.58 -65.25 83.23
CA LEU A 285 -82.70 -64.71 84.03
C LEU A 285 -83.97 -64.49 83.19
N ALA A 286 -83.84 -64.06 81.93
CA ALA A 286 -84.97 -63.90 81.01
C ALA A 286 -85.61 -65.25 80.64
N ALA A 287 -84.81 -66.30 80.40
CA ALA A 287 -85.31 -67.66 80.20
C ALA A 287 -86.06 -68.21 81.44
N PHE A 288 -85.69 -67.77 82.64
CA PHE A 288 -86.41 -68.09 83.89
C PHE A 288 -87.76 -67.38 83.98
N PHE A 289 -87.83 -66.10 83.56
CA PHE A 289 -89.08 -65.33 83.54
C PHE A 289 -90.10 -65.86 82.50
N ASP A 290 -89.65 -66.23 81.29
CA ASP A 290 -90.52 -66.81 80.26
C ASP A 290 -91.14 -68.16 80.68
N ALA A 291 -90.40 -68.97 81.46
CA ALA A 291 -90.93 -70.20 82.07
C ALA A 291 -91.99 -69.92 83.16
N GLY A 292 -91.87 -68.81 83.89
CA GLY A 292 -92.82 -68.37 84.91
C GLY A 292 -94.16 -67.88 84.34
N VAL A 293 -94.15 -67.23 83.18
CA VAL A 293 -95.37 -66.76 82.48
C VAL A 293 -96.19 -67.95 81.93
N ALA A 294 -95.52 -69.01 81.46
CA ALA A 294 -96.19 -70.24 81.01
C ALA A 294 -96.93 -70.96 82.15
N MET A 295 -96.42 -70.91 83.39
CA MET A 295 -97.11 -71.41 84.58
C MET A 295 -98.32 -70.55 84.97
N GLY A 296 -98.24 -69.22 84.81
CA GLY A 296 -99.33 -68.29 85.10
C GLY A 296 -100.53 -68.42 84.15
N GLN A 297 -100.30 -68.74 82.88
CA GLN A 297 -101.39 -68.91 81.90
C GLN A 297 -102.10 -70.26 81.97
N ALA A 298 -101.50 -71.28 82.60
CA ALA A 298 -102.18 -72.56 82.87
C ALA A 298 -103.14 -72.50 84.07
N ALA A 299 -102.95 -71.54 84.99
CA ALA A 299 -103.78 -71.35 86.17
C ALA A 299 -105.07 -70.54 85.91
N ALA A 300 -105.14 -69.80 84.79
CA ALA A 300 -106.28 -68.93 84.47
C ALA A 300 -107.42 -69.61 83.69
N SER A 301 -107.31 -70.89 83.35
CA SER A 301 -108.35 -71.62 82.58
C SER A 301 -108.91 -72.87 83.26
N ALA A 302 -108.68 -73.06 84.56
CA ALA A 302 -109.17 -74.23 85.30
C ALA A 302 -109.89 -73.87 86.62
N GLY A 303 -110.89 -73.00 86.55
CA GLY A 303 -111.90 -72.86 87.60
C GLY A 303 -113.15 -73.63 87.21
N MET A 304 -113.34 -74.84 87.76
CA MET A 304 -114.55 -75.68 87.65
C MET A 304 -115.02 -76.05 86.22
N THR A 305 -115.04 -77.37 85.95
CA THR A 305 -115.61 -78.10 84.79
C THR A 305 -114.63 -78.45 83.64
N GLY A 306 -113.97 -79.61 83.74
CA GLY A 306 -113.24 -80.29 82.65
C GLY A 306 -111.74 -79.95 82.49
N GLY A 307 -110.89 -80.97 82.24
CA GLY A 307 -109.53 -80.80 81.69
C GLY A 307 -108.35 -81.11 82.63
N GLY A 308 -107.74 -82.29 82.49
CA GLY A 308 -106.48 -82.68 83.17
C GLY A 308 -105.19 -82.27 82.45
N GLY A 309 -105.27 -81.45 81.39
CA GLY A 309 -104.14 -81.02 80.56
C GLY A 309 -103.10 -80.13 81.26
N ALA A 310 -103.36 -79.69 82.50
CA ALA A 310 -102.49 -78.79 83.24
C ALA A 310 -101.16 -79.42 83.72
N MET A 311 -101.08 -80.75 83.90
CA MET A 311 -99.85 -81.41 84.38
C MET A 311 -98.79 -81.61 83.27
N ILE A 312 -99.20 -81.65 82.00
CA ILE A 312 -98.29 -81.91 80.87
C ILE A 312 -97.55 -80.63 80.43
N VAL A 313 -98.19 -79.47 80.55
CA VAL A 313 -97.60 -78.16 80.17
C VAL A 313 -96.45 -77.76 81.10
N ALA A 314 -96.58 -78.03 82.40
CA ALA A 314 -95.56 -77.69 83.41
C ALA A 314 -94.24 -78.46 83.20
N VAL A 315 -94.31 -79.75 82.87
CA VAL A 315 -93.12 -80.60 82.66
C VAL A 315 -92.37 -80.23 81.37
N MET A 316 -93.10 -79.90 80.29
CA MET A 316 -92.50 -79.50 79.00
C MET A 316 -91.81 -78.12 79.07
N ALA A 317 -92.31 -77.18 79.88
CA ALA A 317 -91.67 -75.88 80.10
C ALA A 317 -90.33 -76.01 80.85
N GLN A 318 -90.27 -76.91 81.84
CA GLN A 318 -89.05 -77.16 82.63
C GLN A 318 -87.94 -77.86 81.81
N ALA A 319 -88.31 -78.74 80.88
CA ALA A 319 -87.36 -79.38 79.96
C ALA A 319 -86.76 -78.39 78.93
N ARG A 320 -87.58 -77.46 78.39
CA ARG A 320 -87.07 -76.38 77.50
C ARG A 320 -86.12 -75.42 78.22
N TYR A 321 -86.41 -75.08 79.49
CA TYR A 321 -85.52 -74.27 80.33
C TYR A 321 -84.13 -74.90 80.50
N MET A 322 -84.07 -76.20 80.83
CA MET A 322 -82.79 -76.90 81.01
C MET A 322 -81.97 -76.94 79.70
N ALA A 323 -82.63 -77.21 78.56
CA ALA A 323 -81.96 -77.25 77.26
C ALA A 323 -81.53 -75.87 76.73
N GLN A 324 -82.34 -74.81 76.92
CA GLN A 324 -81.96 -73.44 76.53
C GLN A 324 -80.90 -72.83 77.45
N ALA A 325 -80.94 -73.11 78.75
CA ALA A 325 -79.94 -72.60 79.70
C ALA A 325 -78.54 -73.18 79.42
N GLU A 326 -78.45 -74.47 79.08
CA GLU A 326 -77.19 -75.11 78.70
C GLU A 326 -76.68 -74.61 77.33
N ALA A 327 -77.58 -74.43 76.35
CA ALA A 327 -77.23 -73.87 75.04
C ALA A 327 -76.72 -72.41 75.11
N ILE A 328 -77.37 -71.55 75.91
CA ILE A 328 -76.96 -70.14 76.12
C ILE A 328 -75.61 -70.06 76.85
N GLN A 329 -75.37 -70.92 77.84
CA GLN A 329 -74.08 -71.01 78.55
C GLN A 329 -72.95 -71.49 77.62
N GLN A 330 -73.23 -72.47 76.76
CA GLN A 330 -72.27 -72.97 75.78
C GLN A 330 -71.97 -71.91 74.71
N GLU A 331 -72.98 -71.16 74.25
CA GLU A 331 -72.86 -70.08 73.25
C GLU A 331 -72.05 -68.89 73.77
N VAL A 332 -72.25 -68.47 75.02
CA VAL A 332 -71.45 -67.40 75.62
C VAL A 332 -70.00 -67.85 75.82
N ARG A 333 -69.76 -69.09 76.27
CA ARG A 333 -68.39 -69.61 76.44
C ARG A 333 -67.65 -69.71 75.11
N THR A 334 -68.32 -70.12 74.02
CA THR A 334 -67.69 -70.13 72.69
C THR A 334 -67.46 -68.73 72.16
N GLN A 335 -68.36 -67.77 72.41
CA GLN A 335 -68.18 -66.36 72.05
C GLN A 335 -67.03 -65.71 72.83
N VAL A 336 -66.95 -65.91 74.15
CA VAL A 336 -65.85 -65.41 75.00
C VAL A 336 -64.53 -66.07 74.63
N ALA A 337 -64.50 -67.38 74.38
CA ALA A 337 -63.30 -68.09 73.92
C ALA A 337 -62.85 -67.62 72.52
N ALA A 338 -63.79 -67.32 71.62
CA ALA A 338 -63.48 -66.74 70.32
C ALA A 338 -62.91 -65.32 70.44
N VAL A 339 -63.42 -64.51 71.37
CA VAL A 339 -62.88 -63.18 71.71
C VAL A 339 -61.46 -63.29 72.27
N TYR A 340 -61.20 -64.18 73.24
CA TYR A 340 -59.85 -64.43 73.75
C TYR A 340 -58.89 -64.98 72.68
N ALA A 341 -59.35 -65.90 71.83
CA ALA A 341 -58.55 -66.40 70.71
C ALA A 341 -58.20 -65.30 69.72
N SER A 342 -59.11 -64.34 69.48
CA SER A 342 -58.86 -63.18 68.62
C SER A 342 -57.80 -62.24 69.21
N PHE A 343 -57.81 -62.04 70.54
CA PHE A 343 -56.79 -61.26 71.23
C PHE A 343 -55.43 -61.95 71.23
N GLU A 344 -55.40 -63.27 71.46
CA GLU A 344 -54.16 -64.04 71.41
C GLU A 344 -53.55 -64.02 69.99
N ARG A 345 -54.38 -64.13 68.94
CA ARG A 345 -53.93 -63.96 67.54
C ARG A 345 -53.42 -62.55 67.27
N ARG A 346 -54.10 -61.52 67.79
CA ARG A 346 -53.65 -60.13 67.66
C ARG A 346 -52.32 -59.89 68.36
N LYS A 347 -52.12 -60.49 69.55
CA LYS A 347 -50.86 -60.44 70.28
C LYS A 347 -49.74 -61.15 69.54
N GLN A 348 -50.00 -62.33 68.96
CA GLN A 348 -49.04 -63.04 68.09
C GLN A 348 -48.67 -62.20 66.86
N GLU A 349 -49.65 -61.55 66.24
CA GLU A 349 -49.42 -60.63 65.12
C GLU A 349 -48.57 -59.43 65.54
N TRP A 350 -48.88 -58.78 66.68
CA TRP A 350 -48.06 -57.68 67.20
C TRP A 350 -46.64 -58.12 67.54
N GLN A 351 -46.45 -59.33 68.09
CA GLN A 351 -45.12 -59.89 68.34
C GLN A 351 -44.35 -60.12 67.04
N LEU A 352 -45.02 -60.61 65.99
CA LEU A 352 -44.43 -60.75 64.67
C LEU A 352 -44.04 -59.38 64.08
N GLN A 353 -44.96 -58.39 64.11
CA GLN A 353 -44.71 -57.05 63.61
C GLN A 353 -43.57 -56.35 64.38
N ARG A 354 -43.49 -56.53 65.70
CA ARG A 354 -42.35 -56.05 66.50
C ARG A 354 -41.03 -56.70 66.08
N ALA A 355 -41.02 -58.01 65.87
CA ALA A 355 -39.82 -58.73 65.43
C ALA A 355 -39.37 -58.31 64.03
N LEU A 356 -40.31 -58.05 63.11
CA LEU A 356 -40.04 -57.48 61.79
C LEU A 356 -39.44 -56.06 61.92
N ALA A 357 -40.04 -55.20 62.75
CA ALA A 357 -39.52 -53.85 63.01
C ALA A 357 -38.09 -53.86 63.57
N GLN A 358 -37.75 -54.82 64.44
CA GLN A 358 -36.38 -55.01 64.95
C GLN A 358 -35.37 -55.39 63.85
N VAL A 359 -35.77 -56.26 62.92
CA VAL A 359 -34.93 -56.63 61.78
C VAL A 359 -34.77 -55.44 60.83
N ASP A 360 -35.87 -54.72 60.56
CA ASP A 360 -35.85 -53.49 59.75
C ASP A 360 -34.97 -52.40 60.38
N GLY A 361 -34.95 -52.29 61.71
CA GLY A 361 -34.03 -51.40 62.44
C GLY A 361 -32.56 -51.76 62.21
N ARG A 362 -32.20 -53.05 62.25
CA ARG A 362 -30.83 -53.51 61.94
C ARG A 362 -30.46 -53.31 60.47
N LEU A 363 -31.41 -53.50 59.56
CA LEU A 363 -31.22 -53.23 58.14
C LEU A 363 -30.95 -51.75 57.89
N ALA A 364 -31.74 -50.86 58.52
CA ALA A 364 -31.55 -49.42 58.46
C ALA A 364 -30.18 -49.00 59.04
N GLU A 365 -29.72 -49.60 60.15
CA GLU A 365 -28.37 -49.36 60.68
C GLU A 365 -27.25 -49.75 59.69
N GLN A 366 -27.42 -50.85 58.95
CA GLN A 366 -26.46 -51.20 57.89
C GLN A 366 -26.53 -50.23 56.71
N GLN A 367 -27.73 -49.79 56.33
CA GLN A 367 -27.90 -48.79 55.26
C GLN A 367 -27.29 -47.44 55.65
N ILE A 368 -27.39 -47.01 56.91
CA ILE A 368 -26.71 -45.81 57.42
C ILE A 368 -25.19 -45.96 57.25
N ARG A 369 -24.60 -47.08 57.68
CA ARG A 369 -23.15 -47.32 57.52
C ARG A 369 -22.71 -47.28 56.05
N LEU A 370 -23.47 -47.91 55.15
CA LEU A 370 -23.20 -47.88 53.72
C LEU A 370 -23.32 -46.46 53.14
N ALA A 371 -24.30 -45.69 53.57
CA ALA A 371 -24.48 -44.29 53.16
C ALA A 371 -23.34 -43.40 53.68
N GLU A 372 -22.91 -43.58 54.93
CA GLU A 372 -21.75 -42.88 55.51
C GLU A 372 -20.43 -43.25 54.79
N ASP A 373 -20.24 -44.53 54.44
CA ASP A 373 -19.12 -44.96 53.59
C ASP A 373 -19.17 -44.28 52.22
N HIS A 374 -20.35 -44.18 51.62
CA HIS A 374 -20.53 -43.50 50.34
C HIS A 374 -20.17 -42.01 50.44
N VAL A 375 -20.58 -41.32 51.52
CA VAL A 375 -20.16 -39.93 51.79
C VAL A 375 -18.63 -39.84 51.83
N ARG A 376 -17.94 -40.71 52.59
CA ARG A 376 -16.46 -40.72 52.64
C ARG A 376 -15.81 -40.92 51.28
N VAL A 377 -16.34 -41.81 50.44
CA VAL A 377 -15.84 -42.05 49.08
C VAL A 377 -15.98 -40.78 48.23
N VAL A 378 -17.16 -40.16 48.24
CA VAL A 378 -17.42 -38.96 47.42
C VAL A 378 -16.65 -37.74 47.93
N GLU A 379 -16.44 -37.62 49.25
CA GLU A 379 -15.53 -36.63 49.83
C GLU A 379 -14.08 -36.81 49.36
N GLN A 380 -13.61 -38.06 49.26
CA GLN A 380 -12.30 -38.35 48.70
C GLN A 380 -12.22 -38.02 47.20
N GLU A 381 -13.26 -38.34 46.42
CA GLU A 381 -13.36 -37.95 45.01
C GLU A 381 -13.33 -36.42 44.83
N ARG A 382 -14.02 -35.68 45.71
CA ARG A 382 -13.98 -34.21 45.76
C ARG A 382 -12.57 -33.70 46.04
N SER A 383 -11.85 -34.28 47.01
CA SER A 383 -10.46 -33.92 47.30
C SER A 383 -9.53 -34.15 46.10
N ILE A 384 -9.69 -35.26 45.39
CA ILE A 384 -8.96 -35.56 44.16
C ILE A 384 -9.27 -34.53 43.07
N ALA A 385 -10.55 -34.21 42.86
CA ALA A 385 -10.96 -33.18 41.91
C ALA A 385 -10.38 -31.80 42.27
N GLN A 386 -10.31 -31.46 43.56
CA GLN A 386 -9.70 -30.23 44.05
C GLN A 386 -8.20 -30.19 43.75
N MET A 387 -7.47 -31.26 44.04
CA MET A 387 -6.04 -31.37 43.68
C MET A 387 -5.81 -31.25 42.17
N GLN A 388 -6.68 -31.83 41.34
CA GLN A 388 -6.61 -31.67 39.88
C GLN A 388 -6.83 -30.20 39.47
N ALA A 389 -7.79 -29.50 40.08
CA ALA A 389 -8.05 -28.09 39.80
C ALA A 389 -6.88 -27.19 40.24
N ASP A 390 -6.25 -27.48 41.38
CA ASP A 390 -5.09 -26.73 41.88
C ASP A 390 -3.85 -26.97 41.00
N ASN A 391 -3.63 -28.22 40.54
CA ASN A 391 -2.58 -28.53 39.56
C ASN A 391 -2.82 -27.83 38.22
N ALA A 392 -4.07 -27.81 37.73
CA ALA A 392 -4.43 -27.09 36.51
C ALA A 392 -4.21 -25.57 36.66
N ARG A 393 -4.49 -25.01 37.84
CA ARG A 393 -4.20 -23.59 38.13
C ARG A 393 -2.71 -23.31 38.11
N ALA A 394 -1.90 -24.13 38.78
CA ALA A 394 -0.45 -24.00 38.77
C ALA A 394 0.14 -24.08 37.35
N ALA A 395 -0.41 -24.93 36.48
CA ALA A 395 -0.01 -25.00 35.07
C ALA A 395 -0.31 -23.70 34.31
N VAL A 396 -1.50 -23.11 34.50
CA VAL A 396 -1.85 -21.80 33.91
C VAL A 396 -0.94 -20.70 34.45
N ASP A 397 -0.70 -20.66 35.75
CA ASP A 397 0.16 -19.65 36.40
C ASP A 397 1.61 -19.76 35.90
N TYR A 398 2.13 -20.97 35.70
CA TYR A 398 3.43 -21.20 35.11
C TYR A 398 3.50 -20.70 33.65
N LEU A 399 2.49 -21.03 32.83
CA LEU A 399 2.44 -20.58 31.43
C LEU A 399 2.30 -19.06 31.31
N ALA A 400 1.66 -18.40 32.27
CA ALA A 400 1.53 -16.95 32.32
C ALA A 400 2.83 -16.24 32.75
N ASN A 401 3.63 -16.86 33.63
CA ASN A 401 4.81 -16.21 34.23
C ASN A 401 6.17 -16.67 33.65
N LYS A 402 6.22 -17.74 32.87
CA LYS A 402 7.48 -18.17 32.19
C LYS A 402 7.98 -17.08 31.24
N PHE A 403 9.28 -17.02 30.97
CA PHE A 403 9.84 -15.98 30.09
C PHE A 403 9.32 -16.07 28.64
N THR A 404 9.23 -17.27 28.08
CA THR A 404 8.80 -17.49 26.69
C THR A 404 7.27 -17.50 26.58
N THR A 405 6.64 -16.36 26.86
CA THR A 405 5.19 -16.18 26.74
C THR A 405 4.74 -15.93 25.30
N VAL A 406 3.42 -15.98 25.09
CA VAL A 406 2.78 -15.52 23.84
C VAL A 406 3.16 -14.08 23.53
N ASP A 407 3.21 -13.20 24.55
CA ASP A 407 3.55 -11.78 24.38
C ASP A 407 4.99 -11.57 23.91
N LEU A 408 5.96 -12.36 24.42
CA LEU A 408 7.34 -12.31 23.94
C LEU A 408 7.42 -12.68 22.46
N TYR A 409 6.79 -13.79 22.06
CA TYR A 409 6.82 -14.23 20.66
C TYR A 409 6.03 -13.29 19.75
N ASP A 410 4.97 -12.65 20.23
CA ASP A 410 4.26 -11.61 19.48
C ASP A 410 5.16 -10.38 19.26
N TRP A 411 5.84 -9.89 20.31
CA TRP A 411 6.82 -8.81 20.18
C TRP A 411 7.98 -9.16 19.24
N MET A 412 8.54 -10.37 19.36
CA MET A 412 9.58 -10.86 18.46
C MET A 412 9.08 -10.92 17.02
N SER A 413 7.87 -11.44 16.79
CA SER A 413 7.30 -11.54 15.45
C SER A 413 7.13 -10.17 14.79
N ARG A 414 6.60 -9.17 15.51
CA ARG A 414 6.44 -7.79 15.01
C ARG A 414 7.78 -7.12 14.74
N THR A 415 8.77 -7.34 15.61
CA THR A 415 10.11 -6.78 15.43
C THR A 415 10.81 -7.39 14.22
N LEU A 416 10.78 -8.72 14.10
CA LEU A 416 11.36 -9.44 12.95
C LEU A 416 10.64 -9.10 11.64
N GLU A 417 9.32 -8.91 11.67
CA GLU A 417 8.53 -8.46 10.53
C GLU A 417 8.99 -7.09 10.01
N GLN A 418 9.23 -6.12 10.90
CA GLN A 418 9.73 -4.79 10.52
C GLN A 418 11.14 -4.86 9.93
N VAL A 419 12.03 -5.65 10.54
CA VAL A 419 13.41 -5.84 10.08
C VAL A 419 13.42 -6.55 8.72
N TYR A 420 12.59 -7.57 8.55
CA TYR A 420 12.42 -8.27 7.28
C TYR A 420 11.90 -7.32 6.19
N ALA A 421 10.84 -6.55 6.46
CA ALA A 421 10.30 -5.57 5.53
C ALA A 421 11.33 -4.51 5.11
N PHE A 422 12.23 -4.13 6.01
CA PHE A 422 13.33 -3.22 5.69
C PHE A 422 14.34 -3.86 4.74
N PHE A 423 14.87 -5.04 5.07
CA PHE A 423 15.86 -5.72 4.23
C PHE A 423 15.28 -6.12 2.86
N LEU A 424 14.04 -6.57 2.81
CA LEU A 424 13.38 -6.91 1.55
C LEU A 424 13.25 -5.68 0.65
N ARG A 425 12.74 -4.55 1.16
CA ARG A 425 12.64 -3.31 0.37
C ARG A 425 14.00 -2.80 -0.08
N GLN A 426 15.02 -2.90 0.77
CA GLN A 426 16.38 -2.52 0.41
C GLN A 426 16.98 -3.45 -0.64
N ALA A 427 16.73 -4.76 -0.56
CA ALA A 427 17.18 -5.70 -1.58
C ALA A 427 16.47 -5.44 -2.91
N THR A 428 15.16 -5.19 -2.91
CA THR A 428 14.38 -4.84 -4.10
C THR A 428 14.88 -3.56 -4.76
N SER A 429 15.17 -2.50 -3.97
CA SER A 429 15.66 -1.25 -4.54
C SER A 429 17.03 -1.39 -5.21
N VAL A 430 17.95 -2.14 -4.58
CA VAL A 430 19.27 -2.43 -5.16
C VAL A 430 19.15 -3.38 -6.37
N ALA A 431 18.25 -4.35 -6.35
CA ALA A 431 17.98 -5.23 -7.48
C ALA A 431 17.46 -4.46 -8.70
N ARG A 432 16.56 -3.49 -8.49
CA ARG A 432 16.08 -2.60 -9.55
C ARG A 432 17.19 -1.70 -10.10
N LEU A 433 18.07 -1.18 -9.24
CA LEU A 433 19.26 -0.47 -9.69
C LEU A 433 20.18 -1.37 -10.53
N ALA A 434 20.34 -2.64 -10.15
CA ALA A 434 21.10 -3.61 -10.94
C ALA A 434 20.45 -3.83 -12.31
N GLU A 435 19.13 -3.99 -12.37
CA GLU A 435 18.40 -4.16 -13.63
C GLU A 435 18.54 -2.95 -14.56
N THR A 436 18.35 -1.72 -14.05
CA THR A 436 18.53 -0.51 -14.86
C THR A 436 19.98 -0.32 -15.28
N GLN A 437 20.94 -0.73 -14.44
CA GLN A 437 22.36 -0.72 -14.79
C GLN A 437 22.69 -1.70 -15.91
N LEU A 438 22.14 -2.91 -15.87
CA LEU A 438 22.31 -3.90 -16.93
C LEU A 438 21.72 -3.40 -18.25
N ALA A 439 20.51 -2.85 -18.20
CA ALA A 439 19.85 -2.23 -19.35
C ALA A 439 20.70 -1.11 -19.94
N PHE A 440 21.32 -0.27 -19.10
CA PHE A 440 22.27 0.75 -19.54
C PHE A 440 23.54 0.17 -20.18
N GLU A 441 24.18 -0.84 -19.59
CA GLU A 441 25.38 -1.46 -20.15
C GLU A 441 25.13 -2.13 -21.52
N ARG A 442 23.91 -2.64 -21.71
CA ARG A 442 23.43 -3.27 -22.95
C ARG A 442 22.79 -2.26 -23.92
N GLN A 443 22.50 -1.03 -23.46
CA GLN A 443 21.73 -0.01 -24.20
C GLN A 443 20.40 -0.57 -24.72
N GLU A 444 19.78 -1.40 -23.89
CA GLU A 444 18.50 -2.06 -24.15
C GLU A 444 17.42 -1.48 -23.21
N PRO A 445 16.14 -1.59 -23.56
CA PRO A 445 15.06 -1.20 -22.64
C PRO A 445 15.07 -2.08 -21.38
N VAL A 446 14.69 -1.49 -20.25
CA VAL A 446 14.49 -2.23 -19.00
C VAL A 446 13.39 -3.27 -19.19
N ARG A 447 13.72 -4.53 -18.88
CA ARG A 447 12.89 -5.70 -19.17
C ARG A 447 11.71 -5.84 -18.19
N GLY A 448 11.90 -5.45 -16.94
CA GLY A 448 10.92 -5.60 -15.86
C GLY A 448 10.93 -7.00 -15.24
N ASP A 449 12.10 -7.65 -15.21
CA ASP A 449 12.26 -8.96 -14.55
C ASP A 449 12.16 -8.82 -13.02
N ILE A 450 12.60 -7.66 -12.47
CA ILE A 450 12.49 -7.36 -11.04
C ILE A 450 11.17 -6.62 -10.77
N GLN A 451 10.37 -7.15 -9.82
CA GLN A 451 9.09 -6.56 -9.43
C GLN A 451 9.27 -5.26 -8.63
N ASP A 452 8.26 -4.39 -8.67
CA ASP A 452 8.25 -3.16 -7.86
C ASP A 452 8.20 -3.46 -6.35
N ASP A 453 7.48 -4.52 -5.97
CA ASP A 453 7.32 -4.97 -4.60
C ASP A 453 7.31 -6.50 -4.51
N TYR A 454 8.04 -7.02 -3.51
CA TYR A 454 8.10 -8.44 -3.19
C TYR A 454 7.43 -8.76 -1.84
N TRP A 455 6.91 -7.77 -1.14
CA TRP A 455 6.11 -7.98 0.07
C TRP A 455 4.76 -8.59 -0.26
N THR A 456 4.10 -8.08 -1.29
CA THR A 456 2.83 -8.66 -1.75
C THR A 456 3.09 -9.93 -2.57
N ALA A 457 2.37 -11.00 -2.24
CA ALA A 457 2.37 -12.22 -3.05
C ALA A 457 1.55 -11.97 -4.32
N PRO A 458 1.90 -12.58 -5.47
CA PRO A 458 1.10 -12.44 -6.67
C PRO A 458 -0.30 -13.01 -6.38
N PRO A 459 -1.37 -12.38 -6.88
CA PRO A 459 -2.72 -12.90 -6.68
C PRO A 459 -2.83 -14.30 -7.29
N GLU A 460 -3.29 -15.26 -6.50
CA GLU A 460 -3.65 -16.58 -7.00
C GLU A 460 -5.00 -16.47 -7.72
N GLY A 461 -4.96 -16.41 -9.05
CA GLY A 461 -6.16 -16.34 -9.90
C GLY A 461 -6.72 -14.91 -10.11
N LEU A 462 -7.97 -14.84 -10.57
CA LEU A 462 -8.67 -13.59 -10.93
C LEU A 462 -9.17 -12.78 -9.72
N SER A 463 -8.65 -13.04 -8.52
CA SER A 463 -9.07 -12.33 -7.30
C SER A 463 -8.36 -10.97 -7.20
N SER A 464 -9.13 -9.94 -6.86
CA SER A 464 -8.61 -8.57 -6.75
C SER A 464 -7.59 -8.47 -5.60
N PRO A 465 -6.46 -7.76 -5.75
CA PRO A 465 -5.38 -7.67 -4.76
C PRO A 465 -5.84 -7.16 -3.38
N ALA A 466 -6.99 -6.49 -3.29
CA ALA A 466 -7.56 -5.98 -2.05
C ALA A 466 -8.11 -7.07 -1.10
N GLN A 467 -8.22 -8.33 -1.53
CA GLN A 467 -8.77 -9.43 -0.74
C GLN A 467 -7.81 -10.60 -0.51
N ALA A 468 -6.56 -10.50 -0.98
CA ALA A 468 -5.55 -11.50 -0.68
C ALA A 468 -5.21 -11.43 0.82
N PRO A 469 -5.17 -12.58 1.53
CA PRO A 469 -4.71 -12.61 2.92
C PRO A 469 -3.31 -12.00 3.00
N ASP A 470 -3.07 -11.12 3.97
CA ASP A 470 -1.73 -10.60 4.19
C ASP A 470 -0.82 -11.74 4.65
N ARG A 471 0.07 -12.16 3.75
CA ARG A 471 1.06 -13.22 4.00
C ARG A 471 2.33 -12.67 4.67
N LYS A 472 2.31 -11.40 5.11
CA LYS A 472 3.42 -10.72 5.79
C LYS A 472 4.74 -10.80 5.03
N GLY A 473 4.68 -10.75 3.70
CA GLY A 473 5.86 -10.87 2.85
C GLY A 473 6.51 -12.24 2.81
N LEU A 474 5.95 -13.29 3.42
CA LEU A 474 6.53 -14.64 3.33
C LEU A 474 6.71 -15.06 1.86
N THR A 475 7.81 -15.74 1.58
CA THR A 475 8.37 -16.10 0.26
C THR A 475 8.91 -14.92 -0.58
N GLY A 476 8.84 -13.69 -0.07
CA GLY A 476 9.31 -12.49 -0.78
C GLY A 476 10.80 -12.54 -1.10
N SER A 477 11.64 -12.94 -0.14
CA SER A 477 13.09 -13.05 -0.35
C SER A 477 13.46 -14.14 -1.37
N ALA A 478 12.78 -15.29 -1.34
CA ALA A 478 13.01 -16.38 -2.26
C ALA A 478 12.63 -16.01 -3.71
N ARG A 479 11.49 -15.32 -3.89
CA ARG A 479 11.07 -14.79 -5.20
C ARG A 479 12.08 -13.78 -5.74
N LEU A 480 12.52 -12.83 -4.91
CA LEU A 480 13.54 -11.85 -5.31
C LEU A 480 14.87 -12.53 -5.69
N LEU A 481 15.30 -13.53 -4.92
CA LEU A 481 16.52 -14.28 -5.24
C LEU A 481 16.40 -15.03 -6.57
N GLN A 482 15.26 -15.65 -6.84
CA GLN A 482 15.00 -16.29 -8.12
C GLN A 482 15.14 -15.29 -9.28
N ASP A 483 14.46 -14.15 -9.19
CA ASP A 483 14.48 -13.14 -10.26
C ASP A 483 15.87 -12.52 -10.44
N LEU A 484 16.64 -12.35 -9.35
CA LEU A 484 18.05 -11.94 -9.41
C LEU A 484 18.93 -12.94 -10.16
N TYR A 485 18.75 -14.25 -9.95
CA TYR A 485 19.49 -15.27 -10.70
C TYR A 485 19.07 -15.34 -12.16
N GLN A 486 17.80 -15.12 -12.47
CA GLN A 486 17.34 -15.02 -13.86
C GLN A 486 17.97 -13.83 -14.59
N LEU A 487 18.03 -12.68 -13.91
CA LEU A 487 18.69 -11.47 -14.42
C LEU A 487 20.18 -11.72 -14.68
N ASP A 488 20.87 -12.41 -13.78
CA ASP A 488 22.30 -12.74 -13.89
C ASP A 488 22.58 -13.73 -15.03
N GLN A 489 21.73 -14.76 -15.17
CA GLN A 489 21.80 -15.69 -16.30
C GLN A 489 21.63 -14.95 -17.64
N TYR A 490 20.66 -14.04 -17.72
CA TYR A 490 20.47 -13.22 -18.90
C TYR A 490 21.67 -12.29 -19.18
N ALA A 491 22.25 -11.69 -18.14
CA ALA A 491 23.45 -10.86 -18.27
C ALA A 491 24.64 -11.65 -18.85
N PHE A 492 24.76 -12.92 -18.47
CA PHE A 492 25.76 -13.86 -18.97
C PHE A 492 25.46 -14.28 -20.43
N ASP A 493 24.23 -14.68 -20.75
CA ASP A 493 23.85 -15.17 -22.08
C ASP A 493 23.91 -14.07 -23.16
N THR A 494 23.63 -12.82 -22.79
CA THR A 494 23.71 -11.66 -23.69
C THR A 494 25.09 -11.00 -23.74
N ALA A 495 26.06 -11.49 -22.94
CA ALA A 495 27.39 -10.91 -22.93
C ALA A 495 28.09 -11.12 -24.27
N GLN A 496 28.31 -10.02 -25.00
CA GLN A 496 29.04 -10.03 -26.27
C GLN A 496 30.35 -9.29 -26.14
N ARG A 497 31.40 -9.82 -26.78
CA ARG A 497 32.70 -9.17 -26.82
C ARG A 497 32.65 -7.96 -27.75
N LYS A 498 32.84 -6.77 -27.18
CA LYS A 498 32.94 -5.52 -27.95
C LYS A 498 34.36 -5.33 -28.49
N LEU A 499 34.47 -4.74 -29.68
CA LEU A 499 35.73 -4.28 -30.25
C LEU A 499 36.29 -3.15 -29.38
N GLN A 500 37.61 -3.08 -29.23
CA GLN A 500 38.29 -2.04 -28.46
C GLN A 500 39.11 -1.19 -29.43
N ILE A 501 38.84 0.11 -29.45
CA ILE A 501 39.47 1.05 -30.38
C ILE A 501 40.01 2.25 -29.60
N THR A 502 41.17 2.73 -30.02
CA THR A 502 41.79 3.95 -29.49
C THR A 502 41.89 4.97 -30.61
N LYS A 503 41.36 6.19 -30.38
CA LYS A 503 41.50 7.33 -31.29
C LYS A 503 42.18 8.49 -30.57
N THR A 504 43.24 9.02 -31.16
CA THR A 504 43.94 10.21 -30.65
C THR A 504 43.54 11.42 -31.48
N ILE A 505 43.12 12.48 -30.80
CA ILE A 505 42.61 13.71 -31.39
C ILE A 505 43.55 14.84 -30.98
N SER A 506 44.13 15.51 -31.98
CA SER A 506 44.89 16.75 -31.79
C SER A 506 43.93 17.93 -31.76
N LEU A 507 43.87 18.65 -30.64
CA LEU A 507 42.98 19.80 -30.50
C LEU A 507 43.47 21.01 -31.32
N ALA A 508 44.79 21.15 -31.52
CA ALA A 508 45.34 22.17 -32.41
C ALA A 508 44.89 21.97 -33.87
N ARG A 509 44.74 20.72 -34.31
CA ARG A 509 44.23 20.39 -35.66
C ARG A 509 42.70 20.41 -35.75
N LEU A 510 42.01 19.99 -34.70
CA LEU A 510 40.55 19.89 -34.70
C LEU A 510 39.89 21.28 -34.67
N ALA A 511 40.40 22.19 -33.84
CA ALA A 511 39.81 23.50 -33.60
C ALA A 511 40.90 24.59 -33.50
N PRO A 512 41.62 24.90 -34.60
CA PRO A 512 42.80 25.77 -34.55
C PRO A 512 42.51 27.19 -34.05
N ALA A 513 41.36 27.76 -34.43
CA ALA A 513 40.96 29.09 -33.97
C ALA A 513 40.68 29.13 -32.45
N GLU A 514 40.02 28.09 -31.92
CA GLU A 514 39.75 27.99 -30.49
C GLU A 514 41.00 27.59 -29.70
N PHE A 515 41.93 26.86 -30.32
CA PHE A 515 43.24 26.55 -29.74
C PHE A 515 44.11 27.80 -29.53
N GLN A 516 44.06 28.79 -30.44
CA GLN A 516 44.76 30.06 -30.21
C GLN A 516 44.14 30.85 -29.05
N ARG A 517 42.81 30.94 -29.01
CA ARG A 517 42.11 31.55 -27.86
C ARG A 517 42.39 30.81 -26.56
N PHE A 518 42.57 29.50 -26.62
CA PHE A 518 42.99 28.69 -25.48
C PHE A 518 44.39 29.06 -24.98
N ARG A 519 45.35 29.33 -25.87
CA ARG A 519 46.66 29.85 -25.45
C ARG A 519 46.52 31.18 -24.71
N GLU A 520 45.60 32.05 -25.13
CA GLU A 520 45.31 33.36 -24.51
C GLU A 520 44.50 33.29 -23.20
N THR A 521 43.53 32.39 -23.10
CA THR A 521 42.52 32.39 -22.01
C THR A 521 42.64 31.19 -21.07
N GLY A 522 43.22 30.08 -21.54
CA GLY A 522 43.23 28.79 -20.86
C GLY A 522 41.94 27.97 -21.02
N LEU A 523 41.01 28.34 -21.90
CA LEU A 523 39.74 27.64 -22.12
C LEU A 523 39.61 27.14 -23.56
N LEU A 524 39.33 25.85 -23.73
CA LEU A 524 39.18 25.20 -25.04
C LEU A 524 37.90 24.35 -25.09
N PRO A 525 36.78 24.89 -25.59
CA PRO A 525 35.60 24.10 -25.91
C PRO A 525 35.81 23.36 -27.24
N PHE A 526 35.46 22.07 -27.29
CA PHE A 526 35.48 21.29 -28.53
C PHE A 526 34.36 20.25 -28.55
N ALA A 527 34.05 19.70 -29.71
CA ALA A 527 33.05 18.65 -29.86
C ALA A 527 33.61 17.48 -30.65
N THR A 528 33.14 16.28 -30.35
CA THR A 528 33.50 15.06 -31.08
C THR A 528 32.29 14.59 -31.88
N PRO A 529 32.08 15.03 -33.13
CA PRO A 529 30.90 14.64 -33.90
C PRO A 529 30.94 13.16 -34.30
N MET A 530 29.77 12.53 -34.46
CA MET A 530 29.66 11.11 -34.82
C MET A 530 30.36 10.77 -36.15
N GLU A 531 30.29 11.69 -37.12
CA GLU A 531 30.94 11.55 -38.43
C GLU A 531 32.45 11.28 -38.32
N MET A 532 33.13 11.85 -37.32
CA MET A 532 34.56 11.66 -37.10
C MET A 532 34.91 10.18 -36.85
N PHE A 533 34.02 9.43 -36.21
CA PHE A 533 34.20 8.01 -35.90
C PHE A 533 33.65 7.12 -37.02
N ASP A 534 32.60 7.55 -37.73
CA ASP A 534 32.08 6.87 -38.92
C ASP A 534 33.09 6.82 -40.06
N ARG A 535 33.90 7.88 -40.20
CA ARG A 535 34.98 7.94 -41.18
C ARG A 535 36.20 7.08 -40.83
N ASP A 536 36.35 6.63 -39.60
CA ASP A 536 37.39 5.65 -39.26
C ASP A 536 36.89 4.23 -39.56
N PHE A 537 35.69 3.92 -39.06
CA PHE A 537 35.10 2.58 -39.13
C PHE A 537 33.60 2.66 -39.45
N PRO A 538 33.21 2.71 -40.73
CA PRO A 538 31.81 2.65 -41.13
C PRO A 538 31.29 1.25 -40.84
N GLY A 539 30.29 1.12 -39.95
CA GLY A 539 29.76 -0.17 -39.49
C GLY A 539 29.88 -0.43 -38.00
N HIS A 540 30.68 0.39 -37.30
CA HIS A 540 30.75 0.33 -35.85
C HIS A 540 29.56 1.05 -35.23
N PHE A 541 28.74 0.35 -34.46
CA PHE A 541 27.63 0.91 -33.68
C PHE A 541 27.84 0.64 -32.19
N MET A 542 26.98 1.19 -31.33
CA MET A 542 27.10 1.12 -29.86
C MET A 542 28.48 1.63 -29.38
N ARG A 543 28.95 2.74 -29.97
CA ARG A 543 30.24 3.35 -29.64
C ARG A 543 30.17 4.05 -28.29
N LEU A 544 30.66 3.38 -27.25
CA LEU A 544 30.69 3.89 -25.88
C LEU A 544 32.13 4.08 -25.42
N ILE A 545 32.40 5.25 -24.83
CA ILE A 545 33.69 5.58 -24.26
C ILE A 545 33.98 4.62 -23.10
N ARG A 546 35.22 4.11 -23.06
CA ARG A 546 35.75 3.29 -21.97
C ARG A 546 36.68 4.10 -21.08
N ARG A 547 37.51 4.94 -21.68
CA ARG A 547 38.49 5.78 -20.99
C ARG A 547 38.88 6.98 -21.85
N VAL A 548 39.15 8.11 -21.21
CA VAL A 548 39.73 9.30 -21.85
C VAL A 548 41.07 9.61 -21.19
N ARG A 549 42.08 9.91 -22.00
CA ARG A 549 43.41 10.34 -21.58
C ARG A 549 43.77 11.64 -22.26
N THR A 550 44.45 12.52 -21.55
CA THR A 550 44.89 13.82 -22.10
C THR A 550 46.38 13.97 -21.93
N SER A 551 47.05 14.44 -22.99
CA SER A 551 48.47 14.79 -22.98
C SER A 551 48.64 16.22 -23.48
N VAL A 552 49.28 17.07 -22.68
CA VAL A 552 49.62 18.45 -23.05
C VAL A 552 51.08 18.48 -23.48
N ILE A 553 51.32 18.85 -24.74
CA ILE A 553 52.67 18.98 -25.29
C ILE A 553 53.09 20.44 -25.13
N ALA A 554 53.86 20.73 -24.09
CA ALA A 554 54.39 22.06 -23.81
C ALA A 554 55.70 22.00 -23.01
N LEU A 555 56.41 23.13 -22.87
CA LEU A 555 57.57 23.23 -21.99
C LEU A 555 57.11 23.44 -20.55
N ILE A 556 56.83 22.33 -19.87
CA ILE A 556 56.27 22.32 -18.51
C ILE A 556 57.37 21.94 -17.52
N PRO A 557 57.56 22.70 -16.42
CA PRO A 557 58.49 22.34 -15.36
C PRO A 557 58.14 20.95 -14.79
N PRO A 558 59.11 20.01 -14.70
CA PRO A 558 58.84 18.66 -14.20
C PRO A 558 58.31 18.60 -12.76
N THR A 559 58.54 19.63 -11.96
CA THR A 559 58.13 19.70 -10.55
C THR A 559 56.66 20.10 -10.36
N ASP A 560 56.10 20.87 -11.30
CA ASP A 560 54.83 21.56 -11.10
C ASP A 560 53.68 20.85 -11.82
N GLY A 561 53.99 20.05 -12.85
CA GLY A 561 52.99 19.36 -13.66
C GLY A 561 52.04 20.35 -14.34
N ILE A 562 50.78 19.94 -14.50
CA ILE A 562 49.71 20.83 -14.98
C ILE A 562 48.56 20.86 -13.98
N HIS A 563 47.81 21.95 -13.94
CA HIS A 563 46.55 22.04 -13.23
C HIS A 563 45.46 22.31 -14.26
N ALA A 564 44.91 21.24 -14.83
CA ALA A 564 43.86 21.29 -15.83
C ALA A 564 42.59 20.54 -15.39
N THR A 565 41.47 20.88 -16.01
CA THR A 565 40.24 20.11 -15.92
C THR A 565 39.70 19.79 -17.31
N LEU A 566 39.23 18.56 -17.50
CA LEU A 566 38.46 18.17 -18.68
C LEU A 566 37.04 17.85 -18.24
N SER A 567 36.04 18.45 -18.88
CA SER A 567 34.63 18.25 -18.58
C SER A 567 33.82 17.87 -19.82
N ALA A 568 32.78 17.06 -19.62
CA ALA A 568 31.82 16.67 -20.66
C ALA A 568 30.42 17.22 -20.34
N GLY A 569 29.70 17.70 -21.36
CA GLY A 569 28.41 18.39 -21.21
C GLY A 569 27.21 17.55 -20.75
N GLY A 570 27.41 16.30 -20.33
CA GLY A 570 26.37 15.39 -19.82
C GLY A 570 25.45 14.78 -20.88
N ILE A 571 25.29 15.43 -22.03
CA ILE A 571 24.54 14.89 -23.18
C ILE A 571 25.51 14.22 -24.14
N SER A 572 25.25 12.95 -24.45
CA SER A 572 25.97 12.22 -25.49
C SER A 572 25.01 11.42 -26.37
N ARG A 573 25.46 11.03 -27.57
CA ARG A 573 24.65 10.22 -28.48
C ARG A 573 25.37 8.93 -28.86
N VAL A 574 24.59 7.87 -29.01
CA VAL A 574 25.04 6.54 -29.42
C VAL A 574 24.07 5.96 -30.44
N VAL A 575 24.57 5.15 -31.37
CA VAL A 575 23.71 4.38 -32.28
C VAL A 575 23.47 3.00 -31.68
N VAL A 576 22.21 2.68 -31.40
CA VAL A 576 21.78 1.36 -30.91
C VAL A 576 21.33 0.50 -32.09
N GLY A 577 21.49 -0.82 -32.01
CA GLY A 577 21.17 -1.82 -33.04
C GLY A 577 21.23 -3.23 -32.43
N PRO A 578 21.12 -4.34 -33.22
CA PRO A 578 21.16 -4.42 -34.68
C PRO A 578 19.79 -4.50 -35.36
N GLN A 579 18.68 -4.62 -34.62
CA GLN A 579 17.33 -4.78 -35.19
C GLN A 579 16.88 -3.52 -35.93
N VAL A 580 17.13 -2.36 -35.31
CA VAL A 580 16.89 -1.03 -35.91
C VAL A 580 18.06 -0.14 -35.50
N PHE A 581 18.79 0.40 -36.48
CA PHE A 581 19.86 1.36 -36.22
C PHE A 581 19.28 2.75 -35.98
N GLN A 582 19.32 3.19 -34.72
CA GLN A 582 18.78 4.49 -34.32
C GLN A 582 19.72 5.23 -33.38
N THR A 583 19.77 6.56 -33.52
CA THR A 583 20.56 7.40 -32.62
C THR A 583 19.78 7.69 -31.35
N VAL A 584 20.29 7.21 -30.22
CA VAL A 584 19.72 7.41 -28.89
C VAL A 584 20.56 8.45 -28.13
N THR A 585 19.90 9.34 -27.41
CA THR A 585 20.58 10.32 -26.56
C THR A 585 20.73 9.76 -25.16
N ILE A 586 21.98 9.58 -24.72
CA ILE A 586 22.34 9.23 -23.35
C ILE A 586 22.46 10.54 -22.56
N ARG A 587 21.73 10.63 -21.44
CA ARG A 587 21.80 11.77 -20.52
C ARG A 587 22.44 11.33 -19.22
N ARG A 588 23.58 11.94 -18.88
CA ARG A 588 24.27 11.80 -17.60
C ARG A 588 24.48 13.17 -16.99
N ASP A 589 24.78 13.20 -15.70
CA ASP A 589 25.18 14.44 -15.06
C ASP A 589 26.55 14.87 -15.63
N PRO A 590 26.82 16.18 -15.78
CA PRO A 590 28.11 16.65 -16.29
C PRO A 590 29.26 16.12 -15.44
N GLU A 591 30.18 15.40 -16.07
CA GLU A 591 31.36 14.84 -15.42
C GLU A 591 32.56 15.74 -15.67
N THR A 592 33.45 15.85 -14.68
CA THR A 592 34.69 16.63 -14.77
C THR A 592 35.82 15.86 -14.10
N ILE A 593 36.99 15.82 -14.74
CA ILE A 593 38.22 15.27 -14.16
C ILE A 593 39.27 16.36 -13.98
N ALA A 594 40.08 16.21 -12.94
CA ALA A 594 41.29 17.01 -12.74
C ALA A 594 42.49 16.29 -13.34
N LEU A 595 43.39 17.04 -13.98
CA LEU A 595 44.58 16.54 -14.63
C LEU A 595 45.79 17.22 -13.98
N SER A 596 46.64 16.41 -13.36
CA SER A 596 47.87 16.83 -12.68
C SER A 596 49.14 16.53 -13.48
N SER A 597 49.12 15.49 -14.31
CA SER A 597 50.23 15.08 -15.16
C SER A 597 50.06 15.63 -16.59
N PRO A 598 51.14 16.14 -17.23
CA PRO A 598 51.09 16.57 -18.62
C PRO A 598 51.03 15.42 -19.62
N VAL A 599 51.31 14.18 -19.20
CA VAL A 599 51.41 13.03 -20.10
C VAL A 599 50.38 11.97 -19.70
N ASN A 600 49.54 11.57 -20.66
CA ASN A 600 48.56 10.48 -20.56
C ASN A 600 47.65 10.51 -19.33
N ALA A 601 47.36 11.70 -18.80
CA ALA A 601 46.56 11.86 -17.60
C ALA A 601 45.09 11.47 -17.84
N SER A 602 44.54 10.62 -16.96
CA SER A 602 43.12 10.20 -16.98
C SER A 602 42.32 10.74 -15.79
N GLY A 603 42.94 11.53 -14.92
CA GLY A 603 42.36 12.04 -13.69
C GLY A 603 42.14 11.00 -12.58
N LEU A 604 42.78 9.84 -12.73
CA LEU A 604 42.88 8.79 -11.71
C LEU A 604 44.36 8.49 -11.45
N PHE A 605 44.68 7.95 -10.28
CA PHE A 605 46.06 7.56 -9.94
C PHE A 605 46.44 6.23 -10.64
N GLU A 606 47.60 6.18 -11.31
CA GLU A 606 48.01 5.05 -12.17
C GLU A 606 48.19 3.71 -11.45
N LEU A 607 48.56 3.74 -10.16
CA LEU A 607 48.85 2.54 -9.36
C LEU A 607 47.65 2.05 -8.53
N GLU A 608 46.48 2.64 -8.70
CA GLU A 608 45.26 2.08 -8.16
C GLU A 608 44.78 1.00 -9.14
N PRO A 609 44.84 -0.30 -8.81
CA PRO A 609 44.12 -1.29 -9.58
C PRO A 609 42.66 -0.88 -9.47
N ALA A 610 42.13 -0.23 -10.51
CA ALA A 610 40.81 0.38 -10.48
C ALA A 610 39.87 -0.60 -9.77
N PRO A 611 39.22 -0.23 -8.65
CA PRO A 611 38.26 -1.13 -8.06
C PRO A 611 37.28 -1.40 -9.18
N ALA A 612 37.17 -2.67 -9.60
CA ALA A 612 36.35 -3.12 -10.71
C ALA A 612 34.86 -2.75 -10.51
N GLU A 613 34.56 -2.11 -9.40
CA GLU A 613 33.26 -1.75 -8.88
C GLU A 613 32.67 -0.49 -9.51
N MET A 614 33.47 0.54 -9.78
CA MET A 614 32.99 1.81 -10.32
C MET A 614 33.34 1.99 -11.81
N TYR A 615 32.55 2.82 -12.50
CA TYR A 615 32.87 3.30 -13.83
C TYR A 615 34.06 4.25 -13.81
N LEU A 616 34.89 4.17 -14.84
CA LEU A 616 35.92 5.19 -15.09
C LEU A 616 35.25 6.51 -15.48
N PRO A 617 35.93 7.65 -15.29
CA PRO A 617 35.42 8.93 -15.78
C PRO A 617 35.09 8.87 -17.28
N PHE A 618 33.93 9.41 -17.63
CA PHE A 618 33.31 9.40 -18.96
C PHE A 618 32.97 8.01 -19.52
N GLU A 619 33.14 6.94 -18.76
CA GLU A 619 32.79 5.60 -19.21
C GLU A 619 31.28 5.48 -19.40
N GLY A 620 30.86 4.91 -20.54
CA GLY A 620 29.45 4.78 -20.90
C GLY A 620 28.85 6.03 -21.58
N HIS A 621 29.61 7.11 -21.76
CA HIS A 621 29.21 8.19 -22.67
C HIS A 621 29.26 7.72 -24.12
N GLY A 622 28.34 8.21 -24.93
CA GLY A 622 28.44 8.12 -26.37
C GLY A 622 29.64 8.91 -26.89
N VAL A 623 30.24 8.46 -27.99
CA VAL A 623 31.38 9.17 -28.61
C VAL A 623 31.01 10.54 -29.16
N GLU A 624 29.73 10.77 -29.48
CA GLU A 624 29.23 12.09 -29.84
C GLU A 624 28.89 12.90 -28.59
N THR A 625 29.74 13.85 -28.23
CA THR A 625 29.53 14.73 -27.08
C THR A 625 30.31 16.04 -27.20
N THR A 626 30.03 16.98 -26.31
CA THR A 626 30.73 18.26 -26.19
C THR A 626 31.64 18.25 -24.97
N TRP A 627 32.83 18.77 -25.16
CA TRP A 627 33.91 18.79 -24.20
C TRP A 627 34.38 20.21 -23.93
N GLU A 628 34.94 20.42 -22.75
CA GLU A 628 35.62 21.65 -22.39
C GLU A 628 36.89 21.30 -21.64
N PHE A 629 38.03 21.73 -22.17
CA PHE A 629 39.33 21.62 -21.53
C PHE A 629 39.71 22.99 -20.95
N ARG A 630 39.96 23.03 -19.63
CA ARG A 630 40.40 24.23 -18.93
C ARG A 630 41.80 24.03 -18.38
N LEU A 631 42.70 24.95 -18.67
CA LEU A 631 44.03 25.05 -18.10
C LEU A 631 44.17 26.50 -17.60
N PRO A 632 43.65 26.85 -16.41
CA PRO A 632 43.62 28.22 -15.92
C PRO A 632 45.03 28.80 -15.72
N ARG A 633 45.30 29.94 -16.38
CA ARG A 633 46.60 30.66 -16.30
C ARG A 633 47.07 30.95 -14.87
N PRO A 634 46.20 31.40 -13.92
CA PRO A 634 46.64 31.66 -12.55
C PRO A 634 47.17 30.44 -11.79
N ALA A 635 46.80 29.22 -12.21
CA ALA A 635 47.21 27.97 -11.54
C ALA A 635 48.41 27.29 -12.22
N ASN A 636 48.85 27.76 -13.38
CA ASN A 636 49.90 27.14 -14.17
C ASN A 636 50.99 28.17 -14.47
N GLN A 637 52.13 28.05 -13.78
CA GLN A 637 53.23 29.02 -13.84
C GLN A 637 54.24 28.66 -14.94
N PHE A 638 53.77 28.39 -16.14
CA PHE A 638 54.63 28.18 -17.31
C PHE A 638 54.13 29.00 -18.49
N ASP A 639 54.97 29.18 -19.49
CA ASP A 639 54.60 29.98 -20.65
C ASP A 639 53.66 29.20 -21.58
N TYR A 640 52.42 29.69 -21.71
CA TYR A 640 51.38 29.10 -22.57
C TYR A 640 51.73 29.19 -24.06
N HIS A 641 52.67 30.07 -24.44
CA HIS A 641 53.16 30.10 -25.81
C HIS A 641 53.93 28.83 -26.17
N THR A 642 54.45 28.11 -25.19
CA THR A 642 55.17 26.85 -25.42
C THR A 642 54.25 25.65 -25.67
N ILE A 643 52.92 25.82 -25.52
CA ILE A 643 51.94 24.76 -25.78
C ILE A 643 51.84 24.52 -27.28
N ALA A 644 52.41 23.40 -27.74
CA ALA A 644 52.39 22.97 -29.13
C ALA A 644 51.07 22.28 -29.49
N ASP A 645 50.56 21.41 -28.61
CA ASP A 645 49.28 20.71 -28.83
C ASP A 645 48.70 20.17 -27.52
N VAL A 646 47.40 19.86 -27.55
CA VAL A 646 46.72 19.06 -26.53
C VAL A 646 46.13 17.85 -27.24
N LEU A 647 46.61 16.67 -26.87
CA LEU A 647 46.15 15.39 -27.41
C LEU A 647 45.10 14.80 -26.47
N VAL A 648 43.90 14.55 -27.00
CA VAL A 648 42.84 13.82 -26.31
C VAL A 648 42.75 12.43 -26.94
N THR A 649 43.07 11.40 -26.15
CA THR A 649 43.00 10.00 -26.54
C THR A 649 41.74 9.37 -25.96
N ILE A 650 40.83 8.96 -26.82
CA ILE A 650 39.57 8.31 -26.45
C ILE A 650 39.70 6.82 -26.75
N ASP A 651 39.70 6.01 -25.70
CA ASP A 651 39.54 4.57 -25.79
C ASP A 651 38.03 4.27 -25.71
N TYR A 652 37.46 3.63 -26.74
CA TYR A 652 36.04 3.32 -26.82
C TYR A 652 35.80 1.88 -27.26
N THR A 653 34.59 1.40 -27.00
CA THR A 653 34.14 0.07 -27.39
C THR A 653 33.02 0.15 -28.42
N ALA A 654 32.93 -0.82 -29.31
CA ALA A 654 31.91 -0.86 -30.36
C ALA A 654 31.51 -2.28 -30.74
N LEU A 655 30.32 -2.44 -31.32
CA LEU A 655 29.91 -3.63 -32.06
C LEU A 655 30.00 -3.35 -33.57
N ASN A 656 30.13 -4.39 -34.38
CA ASN A 656 30.26 -4.25 -35.83
C ASN A 656 29.07 -4.89 -36.56
N SER A 657 28.53 -4.19 -37.57
CA SER A 657 27.49 -4.71 -38.46
C SER A 657 27.79 -4.34 -39.91
N PHE A 658 27.65 -5.33 -40.80
CA PHE A 658 27.80 -5.13 -42.24
C PHE A 658 26.67 -4.26 -42.82
N ASP A 659 25.43 -4.46 -42.38
CA ASP A 659 24.29 -3.70 -42.88
C ASP A 659 24.40 -2.22 -42.50
N TYR A 660 24.80 -1.97 -41.25
CA TYR A 660 25.05 -0.62 -40.77
C TYR A 660 26.20 0.06 -41.53
N ARG A 661 27.26 -0.69 -41.86
CA ARG A 661 28.35 -0.18 -42.69
C ARG A 661 27.84 0.35 -44.02
N GLN A 662 27.00 -0.41 -44.72
CA GLN A 662 26.44 -0.01 -46.01
C GLN A 662 25.48 1.19 -45.89
N GLN A 663 24.77 1.31 -44.77
CA GLN A 663 23.94 2.48 -44.49
C GLN A 663 24.81 3.73 -44.27
N VAL A 664 25.83 3.64 -43.41
CA VAL A 664 26.74 4.75 -43.10
C VAL A 664 27.51 5.21 -44.34
N ILE A 665 28.05 4.30 -45.15
CA ILE A 665 28.76 4.65 -46.40
C ILE A 665 27.86 5.43 -47.36
N ARG A 666 26.56 5.07 -47.46
CA ARG A 666 25.59 5.78 -48.30
C ARG A 666 25.22 7.16 -47.76
N GLN A 667 25.27 7.35 -46.44
CA GLN A 667 24.95 8.61 -45.78
C GLN A 667 26.16 9.55 -45.67
N LEU A 668 27.38 9.00 -45.60
CA LEU A 668 28.62 9.76 -45.53
C LEU A 668 28.81 10.56 -46.82
N LYS A 669 29.09 11.85 -46.66
CA LYS A 669 29.44 12.71 -47.79
C LYS A 669 30.80 12.29 -48.34
N PRO A 670 30.96 12.17 -49.68
CA PRO A 670 32.24 11.86 -50.30
C PRO A 670 33.22 13.04 -50.24
N SER A 671 32.87 14.15 -49.58
CA SER A 671 33.75 15.27 -49.27
C SER A 671 34.12 15.28 -47.80
N LEU A 672 35.39 15.58 -47.50
CA LEU A 672 35.89 15.85 -46.15
C LEU A 672 36.17 17.36 -46.05
N GLN A 673 35.61 17.99 -45.02
CA GLN A 673 35.95 19.36 -44.64
C GLN A 673 36.86 19.31 -43.42
N ALA A 674 37.96 20.06 -43.45
CA ALA A 674 38.90 20.15 -42.35
C ALA A 674 39.65 21.49 -42.39
N ASP A 675 40.28 21.84 -41.27
CA ASP A 675 41.11 23.03 -41.15
C ASP A 675 42.59 22.65 -41.15
N ARG A 676 43.40 23.41 -41.89
CA ARG A 676 44.86 23.37 -41.81
C ARG A 676 45.35 24.72 -41.30
N ALA A 677 45.99 24.72 -40.14
CA ALA A 677 46.61 25.91 -39.58
C ALA A 677 48.12 25.90 -39.82
N PHE A 678 48.68 27.07 -40.14
CA PHE A 678 50.10 27.33 -40.26
C PHE A 678 50.46 28.50 -39.36
N SER A 679 51.40 28.30 -38.44
CA SER A 679 51.95 29.35 -37.59
C SER A 679 53.17 29.95 -38.28
N PHE A 680 53.19 31.27 -38.44
CA PHE A 680 54.35 31.93 -39.03
C PHE A 680 55.56 31.78 -38.12
N ARG A 681 55.37 31.84 -36.80
CA ARG A 681 56.46 31.64 -35.84
C ARG A 681 57.09 30.25 -35.94
N THR A 682 56.31 29.17 -36.05
CA THR A 682 56.84 27.79 -36.01
C THR A 682 57.08 27.19 -37.38
N ASP A 683 56.16 27.38 -38.33
CA ASP A 683 56.19 26.73 -39.64
C ASP A 683 56.94 27.56 -40.69
N PHE A 684 57.00 28.89 -40.52
CA PHE A 684 57.64 29.83 -41.46
C PHE A 684 58.63 30.78 -40.77
N ALA A 685 59.63 30.21 -40.10
CA ALA A 685 60.61 30.95 -39.29
C ALA A 685 61.31 32.11 -40.04
N ASP A 686 61.61 31.93 -41.33
CA ASP A 686 62.24 32.99 -42.15
C ASP A 686 61.31 34.19 -42.36
N ALA A 687 60.04 33.94 -42.70
CA ALA A 687 59.02 34.98 -42.82
C ALA A 687 58.76 35.68 -41.47
N TRP A 688 58.79 34.92 -40.38
CA TRP A 688 58.69 35.50 -39.04
C TRP A 688 59.86 36.41 -38.70
N TYR A 689 61.09 36.00 -39.03
CA TYR A 689 62.31 36.79 -38.84
C TYR A 689 62.28 38.10 -39.65
N ASP A 690 61.82 38.03 -40.90
CA ASP A 690 61.70 39.18 -41.79
C ASP A 690 60.71 40.25 -41.26
N LEU A 691 59.61 39.81 -40.62
CA LEU A 691 58.65 40.72 -39.97
C LEU A 691 59.22 41.42 -38.73
N HIS A 692 60.16 40.80 -38.02
CA HIS A 692 60.80 41.38 -36.82
C HIS A 692 62.00 42.26 -37.14
N ASN A 693 62.61 42.07 -38.31
CA ASN A 693 63.81 42.79 -38.74
C ASN A 693 63.60 43.54 -40.08
N PRO A 694 62.54 44.35 -40.23
CA PRO A 694 62.23 45.03 -41.48
C PRO A 694 63.35 45.99 -41.91
N GLU A 695 64.15 46.52 -40.98
CA GLU A 695 65.31 47.37 -41.27
C GLU A 695 66.43 46.68 -42.06
N LEU A 696 66.51 45.34 -42.02
CA LEU A 696 67.49 44.56 -42.77
C LEU A 696 67.07 44.33 -44.22
N LEU A 697 65.80 44.60 -44.55
CA LEU A 697 65.20 44.36 -45.85
C LEU A 697 65.20 45.64 -46.72
N GLN A 698 65.19 45.45 -48.04
CA GLN A 698 65.06 46.55 -49.00
C GLN A 698 63.74 47.32 -48.76
N PRO A 699 63.69 48.64 -48.98
CA PRO A 699 62.52 49.47 -48.66
C PRO A 699 61.19 48.98 -49.27
N ASP A 700 61.22 48.29 -50.41
CA ASP A 700 60.08 47.69 -51.10
C ASP A 700 59.58 46.38 -50.45
N LYS A 701 60.45 45.69 -49.70
CA LYS A 701 60.18 44.39 -49.04
C LYS A 701 59.94 44.48 -47.53
N GLN A 702 60.07 45.67 -46.95
CA GLN A 702 59.81 45.87 -45.52
C GLN A 702 58.35 45.55 -45.20
N MET A 703 58.11 44.73 -44.18
CA MET A 703 56.78 44.28 -43.76
C MET A 703 55.99 43.51 -44.84
N VAL A 704 56.69 42.88 -45.79
CA VAL A 704 56.11 42.01 -46.82
C VAL A 704 56.77 40.65 -46.74
N VAL A 705 55.96 39.60 -46.59
CA VAL A 705 56.45 38.22 -46.50
C VAL A 705 55.67 37.28 -47.40
N SER A 706 56.36 36.29 -47.94
CA SER A 706 55.77 35.29 -48.83
C SER A 706 56.03 33.89 -48.27
N VAL A 707 54.97 33.10 -48.09
CA VAL A 707 55.05 31.72 -47.60
C VAL A 707 54.52 30.76 -48.66
N ARG A 708 55.14 29.59 -48.76
CA ARG A 708 54.78 28.57 -49.77
C ARG A 708 53.97 27.47 -49.11
N VAL A 709 52.79 27.19 -49.68
CA VAL A 709 51.92 26.09 -49.26
C VAL A 709 51.89 25.06 -50.38
N GLU A 710 52.19 23.81 -50.05
CA GLU A 710 52.30 22.70 -51.00
C GLU A 710 51.22 21.65 -50.78
N ARG A 711 51.09 20.72 -51.73
CA ARG A 711 50.12 19.62 -51.62
C ARG A 711 50.40 18.69 -50.44
N ASN A 712 51.67 18.53 -50.08
CA ASN A 712 52.09 17.64 -48.99
C ASN A 712 51.72 18.16 -47.60
N ASP A 713 51.33 19.44 -47.48
CA ASP A 713 50.86 20.01 -46.22
C ASP A 713 49.43 19.55 -45.86
N PHE A 714 48.72 18.93 -46.80
CA PHE A 714 47.35 18.45 -46.63
C PHE A 714 47.32 16.91 -46.58
N PRO A 715 46.26 16.30 -46.00
CA PRO A 715 46.17 14.85 -45.89
C PRO A 715 46.32 14.13 -47.24
N PRO A 716 47.05 13.01 -47.29
CA PRO A 716 47.13 12.18 -48.48
C PRO A 716 45.74 11.60 -48.81
N ASN A 717 45.52 11.26 -50.09
CA ASN A 717 44.26 10.67 -50.59
C ASN A 717 43.01 11.59 -50.53
N LEU A 718 43.19 12.91 -50.59
CA LEU A 718 42.08 13.84 -50.85
C LEU A 718 42.20 14.43 -52.25
N ASP A 719 41.31 14.04 -53.16
CA ASP A 719 41.29 14.61 -54.49
C ASP A 719 40.61 15.98 -54.50
N THR A 720 40.99 16.85 -55.45
CA THR A 720 40.31 18.12 -55.69
C THR A 720 40.17 19.04 -54.46
N ILE A 721 41.26 19.19 -53.68
CA ILE A 721 41.28 20.09 -52.52
C ILE A 721 40.99 21.53 -52.95
N ARG A 722 40.01 22.17 -52.32
CA ARG A 722 39.60 23.56 -52.55
C ARG A 722 39.49 24.30 -51.22
N ILE A 723 39.84 25.57 -51.24
CA ILE A 723 39.64 26.48 -50.12
C ILE A 723 38.15 26.71 -49.93
N GLU A 724 37.63 26.45 -48.74
CA GLU A 724 36.28 26.87 -48.35
C GLU A 724 36.29 28.19 -47.61
N GLN A 725 37.25 28.38 -46.70
CA GLN A 725 37.40 29.61 -45.91
C GLN A 725 38.87 29.87 -45.62
N VAL A 726 39.21 31.14 -45.44
CA VAL A 726 40.55 31.58 -45.02
C VAL A 726 40.40 32.47 -43.80
N LEU A 727 41.21 32.20 -42.79
CA LEU A 727 41.34 33.01 -41.60
C LEU A 727 42.82 33.34 -41.38
N LEU A 728 43.10 34.61 -41.16
CA LEU A 728 44.39 35.11 -40.73
C LEU A 728 44.20 35.73 -39.35
N ALA A 729 44.81 35.16 -38.32
CA ALA A 729 44.73 35.68 -36.96
C ALA A 729 46.12 36.15 -36.49
N PHE A 730 46.14 37.32 -35.85
CA PHE A 730 47.30 37.85 -35.16
C PHE A 730 47.09 37.56 -33.67
N ALA A 731 47.90 36.67 -33.10
CA ALA A 731 47.94 36.47 -31.66
C ALA A 731 48.64 37.70 -31.03
N ARG A 732 48.00 38.33 -30.05
CA ARG A 732 48.43 39.64 -29.52
C ARG A 732 48.89 39.50 -28.06
N ALA A 733 50.09 39.99 -27.78
CA ALA A 733 50.66 40.08 -26.44
C ALA A 733 50.41 41.47 -25.82
N GLY A 734 50.63 41.58 -24.51
CA GLY A 734 50.82 42.87 -23.83
C GLY A 734 49.60 43.81 -23.76
N GLY A 735 48.37 43.31 -23.99
CA GLY A 735 47.15 44.13 -23.95
C GLY A 735 46.88 44.94 -25.22
N LEU A 736 47.53 44.60 -26.35
CA LEU A 736 47.26 45.21 -27.65
C LEU A 736 45.81 44.93 -28.09
N THR A 737 44.96 45.95 -28.06
CA THR A 737 43.56 45.88 -28.53
C THR A 737 43.35 46.51 -29.90
N GLU A 738 44.35 47.21 -30.44
CA GLU A 738 44.26 47.85 -31.76
C GLU A 738 44.11 46.82 -32.89
N GLU A 739 43.43 47.24 -33.96
CA GLU A 739 43.28 46.42 -35.17
C GLU A 739 44.43 46.66 -36.14
N ILE A 740 44.89 45.57 -36.75
CA ILE A 740 46.02 45.51 -37.65
C ILE A 740 45.49 45.59 -39.09
N PRO A 741 45.84 46.65 -39.84
CA PRO A 741 45.52 46.74 -41.25
C PRO A 741 46.46 45.81 -42.05
N VAL A 742 45.88 45.01 -42.93
CA VAL A 742 46.61 44.20 -43.91
C VAL A 742 46.46 44.89 -45.26
N ALA A 743 47.57 45.43 -45.78
CA ALA A 743 47.60 46.16 -47.04
C ALA A 743 47.21 45.27 -48.21
N HIS A 744 47.77 44.06 -48.26
CA HIS A 744 47.24 43.00 -49.09
C HIS A 744 47.60 41.63 -48.54
N PHE A 745 46.68 40.69 -48.72
CA PHE A 745 46.94 39.27 -48.55
C PHE A 745 46.50 38.55 -49.82
N THR A 746 47.42 37.92 -50.52
CA THR A 746 47.18 37.35 -51.85
C THR A 746 47.68 35.91 -51.96
N LEU A 747 46.99 35.12 -52.78
CA LEU A 747 47.39 33.79 -53.18
C LEU A 747 47.75 33.79 -54.66
N THR A 748 49.00 33.42 -54.97
CA THR A 748 49.48 33.15 -56.32
C THR A 748 49.59 31.64 -56.52
N GLN A 749 48.71 31.06 -57.33
CA GLN A 749 48.64 29.61 -57.50
C GLN A 749 49.81 29.04 -58.29
N ALA A 750 50.21 27.81 -57.97
CA ALA A 750 51.23 27.07 -58.71
C ALA A 750 50.78 26.90 -60.19
N GLY A 751 51.40 27.65 -61.11
CA GLY A 751 51.01 27.70 -62.52
C GLY A 751 50.92 29.11 -63.14
N GLY A 752 51.19 30.17 -62.37
CA GLY A 752 51.36 31.53 -62.90
C GLY A 752 50.08 32.32 -63.16
N GLN A 753 48.98 32.00 -62.47
CA GLN A 753 47.77 32.84 -62.50
C GLN A 753 47.99 34.15 -61.72
N LEU A 754 47.23 35.20 -62.07
CA LEU A 754 47.23 36.48 -61.36
C LEU A 754 46.94 36.27 -59.85
N PRO A 755 47.61 37.02 -58.96
CA PRO A 755 47.38 36.94 -57.53
C PRO A 755 45.93 37.28 -57.20
N VAL A 756 45.27 36.44 -56.39
CA VAL A 756 43.90 36.67 -55.92
C VAL A 756 43.92 37.04 -54.44
N GLY A 757 43.18 38.09 -54.07
CA GLY A 757 43.14 38.61 -52.70
C GLY A 757 43.08 40.12 -52.67
N GLY A 758 43.37 40.70 -51.50
CA GLY A 758 43.39 42.15 -51.34
C GLY A 758 43.52 42.60 -49.89
N SER A 759 43.29 43.88 -49.67
CA SER A 759 43.38 44.52 -48.35
C SER A 759 42.26 44.07 -47.42
N ALA A 760 42.55 43.96 -46.13
CA ALA A 760 41.56 43.71 -45.08
C ALA A 760 42.04 44.28 -43.76
N VAL A 761 41.15 44.44 -42.78
CA VAL A 761 41.50 44.92 -41.44
C VAL A 761 41.01 43.90 -40.43
N THR A 762 41.83 43.61 -39.43
CA THR A 762 41.43 42.67 -38.36
C THR A 762 40.19 43.17 -37.63
N ALA A 763 39.40 42.22 -37.12
CA ALA A 763 38.36 42.46 -36.13
C ALA A 763 38.59 41.51 -34.95
N ASN A 764 38.87 42.07 -33.78
CA ASN A 764 39.41 41.38 -32.62
C ASN A 764 40.66 40.56 -32.97
N GLY A 765 41.59 41.14 -33.74
CA GLY A 765 42.85 40.50 -34.11
C GLY A 765 42.76 39.40 -35.18
N ALA A 766 41.59 39.15 -35.78
CA ALA A 766 41.44 38.16 -36.85
C ALA A 766 40.73 38.71 -38.09
N ILE A 767 41.17 38.28 -39.27
CA ILE A 767 40.53 38.51 -40.57
C ILE A 767 40.01 37.17 -41.05
N SER A 768 38.74 37.10 -41.42
CA SER A 768 38.11 35.83 -41.79
C SER A 768 37.07 36.02 -42.87
N THR A 769 37.13 35.17 -43.90
CA THR A 769 36.09 35.12 -44.94
C THR A 769 34.72 34.75 -44.36
N ARG A 770 34.70 33.98 -43.27
CA ARG A 770 33.48 33.62 -42.51
C ARG A 770 32.85 34.78 -41.73
N ARG A 771 33.64 35.75 -41.24
CA ARG A 771 33.17 36.88 -40.41
C ARG A 771 32.83 38.13 -41.21
N GLY A 772 33.04 38.09 -42.53
CA GLY A 772 32.69 39.18 -43.45
C GLY A 772 33.69 40.34 -43.50
N ASN A 773 34.72 40.37 -42.64
CA ASN A 773 35.75 41.41 -42.64
C ASN A 773 36.90 41.15 -43.65
N ALA A 774 36.71 40.18 -44.55
CA ALA A 774 37.68 39.75 -45.56
C ALA A 774 37.04 39.68 -46.97
N GLY A 775 36.18 40.64 -47.32
CA GLY A 775 35.44 40.62 -48.60
C GLY A 775 36.32 40.55 -49.85
N SER A 776 37.51 41.15 -49.80
CA SER A 776 38.52 41.12 -50.87
C SER A 776 39.13 39.72 -51.10
N TRP A 777 38.96 38.78 -50.16
CA TRP A 777 39.49 37.41 -50.25
C TRP A 777 38.51 36.41 -50.86
N ALA A 778 37.28 36.84 -51.20
CA ALA A 778 36.27 35.97 -51.79
C ALA A 778 36.75 35.26 -53.07
N GLY A 779 37.63 35.89 -53.84
CA GLY A 779 38.24 35.31 -55.06
C GLY A 779 39.16 34.11 -54.80
N MET A 780 39.58 33.87 -53.55
CA MET A 780 40.35 32.69 -53.14
C MET A 780 39.47 31.45 -52.93
N ILE A 781 38.19 31.63 -52.61
CA ILE A 781 37.29 30.52 -52.27
C ILE A 781 37.01 29.67 -53.52
N GLY A 782 37.01 28.35 -53.34
CA GLY A 782 36.83 27.35 -54.40
C GLY A 782 38.09 27.02 -55.20
N ARG A 783 39.21 27.71 -54.95
CA ARG A 783 40.51 27.46 -55.60
C ARG A 783 41.38 26.49 -54.78
N PRO A 784 42.36 25.79 -55.39
CA PRO A 784 43.32 25.00 -54.62
C PRO A 784 44.26 25.91 -53.79
N PRO A 785 44.60 25.50 -52.56
CA PRO A 785 45.42 26.29 -51.63
C PRO A 785 46.93 26.29 -51.94
N PHE A 786 47.35 25.57 -52.98
CA PHE A 786 48.76 25.36 -53.31
C PHE A 786 49.32 26.55 -54.09
N GLY A 787 50.41 27.14 -53.58
CA GLY A 787 51.00 28.33 -54.18
C GLY A 787 51.77 29.17 -53.17
N VAL A 788 52.05 30.40 -53.58
CA VAL A 788 52.71 31.40 -52.75
C VAL A 788 51.65 32.32 -52.17
N TRP A 789 51.60 32.40 -50.85
CA TRP A 789 50.77 33.31 -50.09
C TRP A 789 51.61 34.50 -49.67
N GLU A 790 51.24 35.71 -50.07
CA GLU A 790 51.96 36.94 -49.74
C GLU A 790 51.13 37.78 -48.77
N LEU A 791 51.75 38.15 -47.65
CA LEU A 791 51.20 39.04 -46.63
C LEU A 791 52.01 40.35 -46.63
N SER A 792 51.33 41.45 -46.91
CA SER A 792 51.88 42.80 -46.76
C SER A 792 51.16 43.55 -45.66
N LEU A 793 51.93 44.00 -44.67
CA LEU A 793 51.47 44.88 -43.60
C LEU A 793 51.86 46.34 -43.84
N ARG A 794 52.41 46.65 -45.02
CA ARG A 794 52.82 48.00 -45.41
C ARG A 794 51.64 48.76 -46.02
N THR A 795 50.99 49.62 -45.26
CA THR A 795 49.79 50.35 -45.67
C THR A 795 50.10 51.56 -46.54
N GLY A 796 51.35 52.01 -46.57
CA GLY A 796 51.77 53.21 -47.30
C GLY A 796 51.58 54.50 -46.50
N ASP A 797 51.02 54.43 -45.29
CA ASP A 797 51.05 55.51 -44.30
C ASP A 797 52.30 55.34 -43.40
N PRO A 798 53.30 56.24 -43.48
CA PRO A 798 54.53 56.13 -42.71
C PRO A 798 54.34 56.10 -41.18
N ASN A 799 53.23 56.61 -40.65
CA ASN A 799 52.95 56.57 -39.22
C ASN A 799 52.38 55.21 -38.81
N GLN A 800 51.50 54.64 -39.64
CA GLN A 800 50.91 53.33 -39.43
C GLN A 800 51.93 52.22 -39.60
N ASP A 801 52.75 52.29 -40.66
CA ASP A 801 53.83 51.33 -40.93
C ASP A 801 54.83 51.28 -39.77
N ARG A 802 55.29 52.45 -39.27
CA ARG A 802 56.17 52.53 -38.09
C ARG A 802 55.54 51.96 -36.83
N ARG A 803 54.22 52.06 -36.69
CA ARG A 803 53.48 51.51 -35.54
C ARG A 803 53.40 49.98 -35.62
N ILE A 804 53.13 49.42 -36.79
CA ILE A 804 53.11 47.97 -36.99
C ILE A 804 54.52 47.39 -36.79
N GLN A 805 55.56 48.02 -37.35
CA GLN A 805 56.95 47.63 -37.12
C GLN A 805 57.30 47.60 -35.63
N ARG A 806 56.82 48.59 -34.87
CA ARG A 806 57.00 48.63 -33.42
C ARG A 806 56.31 47.45 -32.73
N TRP A 807 55.10 47.07 -33.14
CA TRP A 807 54.39 45.92 -32.56
C TRP A 807 55.16 44.60 -32.71
N PHE A 808 55.82 44.37 -33.85
CA PHE A 808 56.69 43.20 -34.00
C PHE A 808 58.00 43.33 -33.21
N LYS A 809 58.64 44.52 -33.23
CA LYS A 809 59.91 44.75 -32.52
C LYS A 809 59.78 44.69 -30.99
N GLU A 810 58.65 45.11 -30.46
CA GLU A 810 58.32 45.06 -29.03
C GLU A 810 57.64 43.74 -28.63
N GLU A 811 57.60 42.74 -29.53
CA GLU A 811 56.98 41.42 -29.30
C GLU A 811 55.51 41.51 -28.83
N GLN A 812 54.77 42.53 -29.30
CA GLN A 812 53.34 42.68 -29.03
C GLN A 812 52.46 41.81 -29.94
N ILE A 813 53.05 41.22 -30.99
CA ILE A 813 52.41 40.21 -31.83
C ILE A 813 53.14 38.89 -31.56
N ASP A 814 52.44 37.95 -30.95
CA ASP A 814 52.97 36.65 -30.56
C ASP A 814 53.03 35.69 -31.73
N ASP A 815 52.07 35.73 -32.66
CA ASP A 815 52.07 34.83 -33.82
C ASP A 815 51.17 35.38 -34.91
N VAL A 816 51.41 34.94 -36.15
CA VAL A 816 50.48 35.10 -37.26
C VAL A 816 50.04 33.71 -37.69
N LEU A 817 48.77 33.39 -37.46
CA LEU A 817 48.18 32.10 -37.81
C LEU A 817 47.40 32.22 -39.12
N LEU A 818 47.82 31.47 -40.13
CA LEU A 818 47.06 31.24 -41.36
C LEU A 818 46.27 29.93 -41.23
N VAL A 819 44.95 30.02 -41.12
CA VAL A 819 44.04 28.87 -41.13
C VAL A 819 43.33 28.79 -42.46
N ILE A 820 43.56 27.69 -43.17
CA ILE A 820 42.88 27.35 -44.42
C ILE A 820 41.87 26.25 -44.12
N SER A 821 40.58 26.59 -44.13
CA SER A 821 39.52 25.59 -44.17
C SER A 821 39.43 25.08 -45.61
N TYR A 822 39.54 23.77 -45.80
CA TYR A 822 39.53 23.16 -47.11
C TYR A 822 38.52 22.01 -47.18
N ALA A 823 38.00 21.78 -48.38
CA ALA A 823 37.24 20.60 -48.72
C ALA A 823 37.96 19.79 -49.80
N GLY A 824 38.02 18.48 -49.62
CA GLY A 824 38.53 17.54 -50.61
C GLY A 824 37.59 16.36 -50.78
N ARG A 825 37.62 15.72 -51.94
CA ARG A 825 36.89 14.48 -52.20
C ARG A 825 37.71 13.29 -51.69
N THR A 826 37.11 12.45 -50.86
CA THR A 826 37.72 11.18 -50.45
C THR A 826 37.57 10.12 -51.54
N PRO A 827 38.50 9.17 -51.67
CA PRO A 827 38.33 8.02 -52.54
C PRO A 827 37.11 7.21 -52.12
N ASP A 828 36.58 6.43 -53.05
CA ASP A 828 35.47 5.52 -52.76
C ASP A 828 35.93 4.44 -51.77
N TRP A 829 35.03 4.04 -50.88
CA TRP A 829 35.32 2.98 -49.91
C TRP A 829 35.59 1.65 -50.64
N PRO A 830 36.52 0.81 -50.16
CA PRO A 830 36.76 -0.50 -50.74
C PRO A 830 35.47 -1.33 -50.67
N SER A 831 35.08 -1.87 -51.83
CA SER A 831 33.90 -2.71 -52.04
C SER A 831 33.98 -4.04 -51.30
#